data_AF-A0A0G0JKR1-F1
#
_entry.id   AF-A0A0G0JKR1-F1
#
_cell.length_a   1.000
_cell.length_b   1.000
_cell.length_c   1.000
_cell.angle_alpha   90.00
_cell.angle_beta   90.00
_cell.angle_gamma   90.00
#
_symmetry.space_group_name_H-M   'P 1'
#
loop_
_entity.id
_entity.type
_entity.pdbx_description
1 polymer ?
#
loop_
_entity_poly.entity_id
_entity_poly.type
_entity_poly.pdbx_seq_one_letter_code
_entity_poly.pdbx_strand_id
1 'polypeptide(L)'
;MSLLDNLPKSLPFGKKEDLTEYFFGLNIGFNTVTGCLWGIEHKRLHVIRAVETEYTDETLKDSANAVLDEVLGDFEHEPTKVLFGVPDSWLQDDNLKDEHLKLLRDLVKELDLSPMAYVSTSYAIAHLMQKVTGVPLTAILLNVSEPLVVTVVKAGKIVGSKVLKRSGDLPQDTEKALLGINDIEVLPSKFLIYSSNVLEKEQLEKFKDELQSFSWMNSLPFLHLPKIEVLEDSVETKAISLAGASELEPDISYHPQPLQTQKFEAALESTLSPAKEHLETEQSDQPMNESGFVEGDIEEVERDKRINNIDPIEIDSDYSTLPVGFPTNRPLPPQSRKFSLKLPKFNLGHFNKIFLGLIIVVVVSLAGYVVLPKATVSIYVDPKVLENAAQVVADPSLTSVDEENKKIPGQLIEVEVSGTEKSQATGKKQIGDPAKGKVVILNKTNASKNFPQGTVLNGSDGINYTLDNGVTVASQSAVADGISFGKTTVSVTSTKIGPEGNLSAGKELSIKGESSSNYSARVDSDISGGTSKDVTVVTSDDQKKLLAALSSQLKKKAKEEIQGKLQGDAKILEEALNETITKTSYSKSVNDQAPEFSLTLNARYKGTAYSENDLRTIVSKLVQTNVPENFALNLADTETQSDVMKLEKDNKLVFQAKFRAKLMPKLDIEKIKMQIKGKTPSEVAEIVRQYESVIGSEVRTSSTLPASLQRLPILSKNISIEVVTK
;
A
#
# COMPACT_ATOMS: atom_id res chain seq x y z
N MET A 1 -38.07 29.03 -52.08
CA MET A 1 -38.04 28.01 -53.15
C MET A 1 -36.74 27.22 -52.99
N SER A 2 -36.91 25.90 -52.85
CA SER A 2 -35.95 24.79 -52.77
C SER A 2 -34.50 25.07 -52.33
N LEU A 3 -34.25 24.73 -51.06
CA LEU A 3 -32.98 24.60 -50.35
C LEU A 3 -32.23 23.33 -50.78
N LEU A 4 -31.68 23.26 -52.00
CA LEU A 4 -30.89 22.09 -52.42
C LEU A 4 -29.55 22.35 -53.12
N ASP A 5 -29.11 23.61 -53.27
CA ASP A 5 -27.86 23.90 -54.01
C ASP A 5 -26.71 24.48 -53.19
N ASN A 6 -26.78 24.46 -51.85
CA ASN A 6 -25.67 24.94 -51.01
C ASN A 6 -25.41 24.03 -49.79
N LEU A 7 -24.93 22.81 -50.04
CA LEU A 7 -24.27 22.02 -48.99
C LEU A 7 -22.98 21.38 -49.53
N PRO A 8 -21.80 21.81 -49.04
CA PRO A 8 -20.52 21.25 -49.45
C PRO A 8 -20.33 19.81 -48.94
N LYS A 9 -19.67 19.02 -49.79
CA LYS A 9 -19.13 17.69 -49.49
C LYS A 9 -18.14 17.77 -48.31
N SER A 10 -18.62 17.50 -47.10
CA SER A 10 -17.78 16.93 -46.02
C SER A 10 -18.67 16.40 -44.91
N LEU A 11 -19.18 15.18 -45.09
CA LEU A 11 -19.49 14.32 -43.95
C LEU A 11 -18.14 13.74 -43.48
N PRO A 12 -17.71 13.96 -42.23
CA PRO A 12 -16.60 13.22 -41.68
C PRO A 12 -17.15 11.84 -41.36
N PHE A 13 -17.11 10.93 -42.33
CA PHE A 13 -16.90 9.53 -41.98
C PHE A 13 -15.52 9.53 -41.32
N GLY A 14 -15.51 9.43 -39.99
CA GLY A 14 -14.29 9.36 -39.19
C GLY A 14 -13.39 8.30 -39.81
N LYS A 15 -12.23 8.75 -40.28
CA LYS A 15 -11.13 7.82 -40.52
C LYS A 15 -10.92 7.10 -39.19
N LYS A 16 -10.82 5.77 -39.22
CA LYS A 16 -10.16 5.03 -38.14
C LYS A 16 -8.77 5.66 -38.01
N GLU A 17 -8.57 6.38 -36.91
CA GLU A 17 -7.28 6.95 -36.55
C GLU A 17 -6.48 5.81 -35.94
N ASP A 18 -5.39 5.43 -36.61
CA ASP A 18 -4.51 4.33 -36.20
C ASP A 18 -3.82 4.70 -34.87
N LEU A 19 -4.22 4.03 -33.79
CA LEU A 19 -3.41 3.98 -32.56
C LEU A 19 -2.17 3.13 -32.85
N THR A 20 -1.01 3.58 -32.36
CA THR A 20 0.30 2.97 -32.66
C THR A 20 0.45 1.55 -32.10
N GLU A 21 -0.24 1.23 -31.00
CA GLU A 21 -0.25 -0.10 -30.36
C GLU A 21 -1.47 -0.21 -29.42
N TYR A 22 -2.08 -1.39 -29.35
CA TYR A 22 -3.20 -1.71 -28.46
C TYR A 22 -2.76 -2.74 -27.41
N PHE A 23 -3.41 -2.70 -26.25
CA PHE A 23 -3.09 -3.55 -25.11
C PHE A 23 -4.35 -4.13 -24.51
N PHE A 24 -4.24 -5.37 -24.01
CA PHE A 24 -5.23 -5.92 -23.11
C PHE A 24 -5.00 -5.42 -21.69
N GLY A 25 -6.08 -5.12 -20.98
CA GLY A 25 -6.11 -5.05 -19.53
C GLY A 25 -6.98 -6.18 -19.00
N LEU A 26 -6.50 -6.90 -17.99
CA LEU A 26 -7.27 -7.93 -17.31
C LEU A 26 -7.27 -7.63 -15.81
N ASN A 27 -8.39 -7.09 -15.31
CA ASN A 27 -8.59 -6.86 -13.88
C ASN A 27 -9.18 -8.12 -13.25
N ILE A 28 -8.44 -8.77 -12.35
CA ILE A 28 -8.88 -9.93 -11.60
C ILE A 28 -9.35 -9.44 -10.23
N GLY A 29 -10.66 -9.44 -10.01
CA GLY A 29 -11.30 -9.16 -8.73
C GLY A 29 -11.33 -10.39 -7.82
N PHE A 30 -12.26 -10.44 -6.87
CA PHE A 30 -12.46 -11.62 -6.01
C PHE A 30 -13.42 -12.65 -6.60
N ASN A 31 -14.41 -12.19 -7.36
CA ASN A 31 -15.44 -13.01 -7.99
C ASN A 31 -15.77 -12.55 -9.42
N THR A 32 -15.11 -11.50 -9.90
CA THR A 32 -15.26 -10.97 -11.26
C THR A 32 -13.93 -10.80 -11.94
N VAL A 33 -13.92 -11.04 -13.24
CA VAL A 33 -12.80 -10.69 -14.11
C VAL A 33 -13.31 -9.71 -15.15
N THR A 34 -12.59 -8.61 -15.31
CA THR A 34 -12.91 -7.56 -16.29
C THR A 34 -11.81 -7.49 -17.32
N GLY A 35 -12.14 -7.76 -18.57
CA GLY A 35 -11.26 -7.50 -19.71
C GLY A 35 -11.48 -6.09 -20.25
N CYS A 36 -10.42 -5.45 -20.73
CA CYS A 36 -10.53 -4.22 -21.51
C CYS A 36 -9.49 -4.12 -22.62
N LEU A 37 -9.84 -3.33 -23.64
CA LEU A 37 -8.95 -2.97 -24.74
C LEU A 37 -8.63 -1.48 -24.61
N TRP A 38 -7.35 -1.14 -24.56
CA TRP A 38 -6.90 0.24 -24.42
C TRP A 38 -5.66 0.54 -25.26
N GLY A 39 -5.41 1.83 -25.50
CA GLY A 39 -4.26 2.31 -26.25
C GLY A 39 -3.94 3.77 -25.91
N ILE A 40 -2.82 4.26 -26.43
CA ILE A 40 -2.35 5.64 -26.24
C ILE A 40 -2.34 6.36 -27.59
N GLU A 41 -3.06 7.48 -27.67
CA GLU A 41 -3.04 8.38 -28.83
C GLU A 41 -2.65 9.78 -28.38
N HIS A 42 -1.67 10.40 -29.03
CA HIS A 42 -1.31 11.80 -28.75
C HIS A 42 -1.12 12.11 -27.23
N LYS A 43 -0.48 11.19 -26.50
CA LYS A 43 -0.32 11.22 -25.03
C LYS A 43 -1.64 11.22 -24.24
N ARG A 44 -2.69 10.62 -24.77
CA ARG A 44 -3.98 10.43 -24.11
C ARG A 44 -4.32 8.96 -24.07
N LEU A 45 -4.83 8.54 -22.91
CA LEU A 45 -5.39 7.21 -22.73
C LEU A 45 -6.73 7.11 -23.46
N HIS A 46 -6.89 6.06 -24.25
CA HIS A 46 -8.16 5.66 -24.84
C HIS A 46 -8.49 4.25 -24.38
N VAL A 47 -9.58 4.08 -23.62
CA VAL A 47 -10.14 2.76 -23.31
C VAL A 47 -11.33 2.55 -24.23
N ILE A 48 -11.25 1.52 -25.07
CA ILE A 48 -12.10 1.31 -26.24
C ILE A 48 -13.34 0.51 -25.85
N ARG A 49 -13.12 -0.59 -25.12
CA ARG A 49 -14.16 -1.51 -24.66
C ARG A 49 -13.75 -2.12 -23.34
N ALA A 50 -14.74 -2.39 -22.49
CA ALA A 50 -14.58 -3.15 -21.26
C ALA A 50 -15.74 -4.15 -21.12
N VAL A 51 -15.42 -5.38 -20.75
CA VAL A 51 -16.39 -6.46 -20.54
C VAL A 51 -16.08 -7.12 -19.21
N GLU A 52 -17.12 -7.41 -18.45
CA GLU A 52 -17.03 -8.02 -17.13
C GLU A 52 -17.84 -9.32 -17.08
N THR A 53 -17.29 -10.32 -16.40
CA THR A 53 -17.99 -11.56 -16.08
C THR A 53 -17.63 -12.08 -14.69
N GLU A 54 -18.48 -12.91 -14.12
CA GLU A 54 -18.26 -13.57 -12.84
C GLU A 54 -17.42 -14.84 -13.03
N TYR A 55 -16.61 -15.21 -12.03
CA TYR A 55 -15.79 -16.41 -12.07
C TYR A 55 -15.68 -17.07 -10.68
N THR A 56 -15.30 -18.35 -10.67
CA THR A 56 -14.83 -19.07 -9.48
C THR A 56 -13.37 -19.47 -9.68
N ASP A 57 -12.64 -19.80 -8.62
CA ASP A 57 -11.21 -20.16 -8.73
C ASP A 57 -10.92 -21.25 -9.80
N GLU A 58 -11.87 -22.15 -10.06
CA GLU A 58 -11.76 -23.18 -11.09
C GLU A 58 -12.02 -22.66 -12.53
N THR A 59 -12.84 -21.61 -12.69
CA THR A 59 -13.27 -21.08 -14.00
C THR A 59 -12.54 -19.80 -14.41
N LEU A 60 -11.62 -19.27 -13.59
CA LEU A 60 -10.93 -18.00 -13.86
C LEU A 60 -10.33 -17.94 -15.28
N LYS A 61 -9.75 -19.06 -15.74
CA LYS A 61 -9.11 -19.15 -17.06
C LYS A 61 -10.12 -19.02 -18.20
N ASP A 62 -11.19 -19.79 -18.12
CA ASP A 62 -12.27 -19.77 -19.11
C ASP A 62 -12.95 -18.39 -19.14
N SER A 63 -13.22 -17.82 -17.96
CA SER A 63 -13.78 -16.48 -17.81
C SER A 63 -12.84 -15.40 -18.37
N ALA A 64 -11.53 -15.51 -18.13
CA ALA A 64 -10.52 -14.60 -18.67
C ALA A 64 -10.47 -14.67 -20.20
N ASN A 65 -10.47 -15.88 -20.78
CA ASN A 65 -10.54 -16.04 -22.23
C ASN A 65 -11.81 -15.39 -22.81
N ALA A 66 -12.97 -15.70 -22.21
CA ALA A 66 -14.26 -15.19 -22.67
C ALA A 66 -14.34 -13.65 -22.65
N VAL A 67 -13.81 -12.99 -21.60
CA VAL A 67 -13.83 -11.52 -21.57
C VAL A 67 -12.86 -10.90 -22.56
N LEU A 68 -11.71 -11.53 -22.84
CA LEU A 68 -10.78 -11.02 -23.85
C LEU A 68 -11.34 -11.20 -25.26
N ASP A 69 -11.97 -12.34 -25.55
CA ASP A 69 -12.65 -12.61 -26.82
C ASP A 69 -13.80 -11.60 -27.07
N GLU A 70 -14.63 -11.33 -26.06
CA GLU A 70 -15.75 -10.38 -26.17
C GLU A 70 -15.27 -8.93 -26.27
N VAL A 71 -14.17 -8.59 -25.57
CA VAL A 71 -13.52 -7.28 -25.67
C VAL A 71 -12.98 -7.05 -27.08
N LEU A 72 -12.41 -8.08 -27.69
CA LEU A 72 -11.93 -8.05 -29.06
C LEU A 72 -13.10 -7.93 -30.04
N GLY A 73 -14.09 -8.84 -30.00
CA GLY A 73 -15.21 -8.88 -30.94
C GLY A 73 -14.76 -8.69 -32.40
N ASP A 74 -15.31 -7.69 -33.11
CA ASP A 74 -14.95 -7.38 -34.50
C ASP A 74 -13.69 -6.48 -34.66
N PHE A 75 -12.82 -6.41 -33.65
CA PHE A 75 -11.66 -5.53 -33.68
C PHE A 75 -10.54 -6.08 -34.59
N GLU A 76 -10.04 -5.26 -35.51
CA GLU A 76 -9.13 -5.70 -36.60
C GLU A 76 -7.71 -6.06 -36.15
N HIS A 77 -7.28 -5.60 -34.96
CA HIS A 77 -5.91 -5.78 -34.48
C HIS A 77 -5.91 -6.51 -33.14
N GLU A 78 -5.48 -7.76 -33.12
CA GLU A 78 -5.38 -8.56 -31.90
C GLU A 78 -4.13 -8.15 -31.10
N PRO A 79 -4.27 -7.50 -29.94
CA PRO A 79 -3.13 -7.19 -29.11
C PRO A 79 -2.64 -8.46 -28.41
N THR A 80 -1.33 -8.60 -28.25
CA THR A 80 -0.74 -9.72 -27.51
C THR A 80 -0.29 -9.32 -26.11
N LYS A 81 -0.07 -8.04 -25.84
CA LYS A 81 0.43 -7.55 -24.56
C LYS A 81 -0.71 -7.34 -23.55
N VAL A 82 -0.51 -7.82 -22.31
CA VAL A 82 -1.52 -7.73 -21.25
C VAL A 82 -0.98 -7.09 -19.96
N LEU A 83 -1.78 -6.18 -19.40
CA LEU A 83 -1.61 -5.60 -18.06
C LEU A 83 -2.58 -6.26 -17.08
N PHE A 84 -2.08 -6.73 -15.94
CA PHE A 84 -2.94 -7.33 -14.91
C PHE A 84 -3.29 -6.32 -13.81
N GLY A 85 -4.58 -6.16 -13.53
CA GLY A 85 -5.07 -5.60 -12.27
C GLY A 85 -5.30 -6.73 -11.28
N VAL A 86 -4.81 -6.59 -10.04
CA VAL A 86 -4.94 -7.64 -9.02
C VAL A 86 -5.39 -7.07 -7.67
N PRO A 87 -6.03 -7.88 -6.80
CA PRO A 87 -6.42 -7.44 -5.47
C PRO A 87 -5.18 -7.19 -4.61
N ASP A 88 -5.24 -6.21 -3.69
CA ASP A 88 -4.12 -5.94 -2.77
C ASP A 88 -3.76 -7.15 -1.89
N SER A 89 -4.71 -8.07 -1.65
CA SER A 89 -4.48 -9.30 -0.89
C SER A 89 -3.53 -10.29 -1.59
N TRP A 90 -3.29 -10.12 -2.89
CA TRP A 90 -2.35 -10.93 -3.66
C TRP A 90 -0.90 -10.45 -3.51
N LEU A 91 -0.71 -9.28 -2.89
CA LEU A 91 0.59 -8.67 -2.69
C LEU A 91 1.14 -8.95 -1.28
N GLN A 92 2.47 -9.00 -1.18
CA GLN A 92 3.26 -8.99 0.04
C GLN A 92 4.49 -8.10 -0.21
N ASP A 93 4.65 -7.04 0.58
CA ASP A 93 5.72 -6.05 0.41
C ASP A 93 5.77 -5.47 -1.03
N ASP A 94 4.61 -5.10 -1.56
CA ASP A 94 4.37 -4.62 -2.95
C ASP A 94 4.66 -5.64 -4.08
N ASN A 95 5.13 -6.84 -3.73
CA ASN A 95 5.38 -7.93 -4.67
C ASN A 95 4.24 -8.95 -4.70
N LEU A 96 3.96 -9.52 -5.88
CA LEU A 96 2.97 -10.58 -6.02
C LEU A 96 3.42 -11.87 -5.32
N LYS A 97 2.53 -12.50 -4.54
CA LYS A 97 2.83 -13.80 -3.92
C LYS A 97 3.08 -14.88 -4.98
N ASP A 98 3.99 -15.81 -4.69
CA ASP A 98 4.43 -16.87 -5.63
C ASP A 98 3.26 -17.66 -6.25
N GLU A 99 2.21 -17.94 -5.46
CA GLU A 99 1.04 -18.68 -5.92
C GLU A 99 0.26 -17.94 -7.01
N HIS A 100 0.08 -16.62 -6.85
CA HIS A 100 -0.60 -15.76 -7.81
C HIS A 100 0.29 -15.43 -9.02
N LEU A 101 1.60 -15.31 -8.80
CA LEU A 101 2.57 -15.12 -9.86
C LEU A 101 2.64 -16.32 -10.80
N LYS A 102 2.52 -17.55 -10.26
CA LYS A 102 2.36 -18.75 -11.07
C LYS A 102 1.04 -18.74 -11.85
N LEU A 103 -0.07 -18.34 -11.22
CA LEU A 103 -1.37 -18.24 -11.86
C LEU A 103 -1.37 -17.26 -13.05
N LEU A 104 -0.78 -16.07 -12.88
CA LEU A 104 -0.67 -15.10 -13.98
C LEU A 104 0.20 -15.63 -15.13
N ARG A 105 1.31 -16.33 -14.83
CA ARG A 105 2.14 -16.98 -15.85
C ARG A 105 1.39 -18.08 -16.60
N ASP A 106 0.58 -18.86 -15.89
CA ASP A 106 -0.25 -19.91 -16.50
C ASP A 106 -1.31 -19.28 -17.43
N LEU A 107 -1.96 -18.18 -17.03
CA LEU A 107 -2.91 -17.43 -17.88
C LEU A 107 -2.24 -16.88 -19.14
N VAL A 108 -1.09 -16.22 -19.00
CA VAL A 108 -0.31 -15.68 -20.12
C VAL A 108 0.03 -16.77 -21.13
N LYS A 109 0.48 -17.93 -20.66
CA LYS A 109 0.86 -19.06 -21.52
C LYS A 109 -0.34 -19.68 -22.23
N GLU A 110 -1.46 -19.81 -21.54
CA GLU A 110 -2.66 -20.49 -22.07
C GLU A 110 -3.44 -19.62 -23.04
N LEU A 111 -3.45 -18.30 -22.83
CA LEU A 111 -4.13 -17.31 -23.65
C LEU A 111 -3.24 -16.73 -24.76
N ASP A 112 -2.02 -17.26 -24.94
CA ASP A 112 -1.00 -16.78 -25.89
C ASP A 112 -0.71 -15.26 -25.80
N LEU A 113 -0.61 -14.76 -24.56
CA LEU A 113 -0.35 -13.37 -24.27
C LEU A 113 1.12 -13.13 -23.92
N SER A 114 1.52 -11.86 -23.94
CA SER A 114 2.82 -11.36 -23.47
C SER A 114 2.59 -10.47 -22.23
N PRO A 115 3.18 -10.78 -21.07
CA PRO A 115 2.96 -10.00 -19.87
C PRO A 115 3.68 -8.66 -19.98
N MET A 116 2.99 -7.57 -19.61
CA MET A 116 3.59 -6.24 -19.52
C MET A 116 3.95 -5.90 -18.08
N ALA A 117 2.94 -5.81 -17.20
CA ALA A 117 3.10 -5.54 -15.79
C ALA A 117 1.87 -6.03 -15.00
N TYR A 118 1.93 -5.92 -13.68
CA TYR A 118 0.76 -6.03 -12.82
C TYR A 118 0.67 -4.79 -11.91
N VAL A 119 -0.53 -4.44 -11.48
CA VAL A 119 -0.77 -3.33 -10.55
C VAL A 119 -1.90 -3.68 -9.59
N SER A 120 -1.79 -3.25 -8.33
CA SER A 120 -2.89 -3.38 -7.39
C SER A 120 -4.04 -2.46 -7.79
N THR A 121 -5.28 -2.97 -7.75
CA THR A 121 -6.44 -2.18 -8.17
C THR A 121 -6.63 -0.93 -7.30
N SER A 122 -6.38 -1.03 -5.98
CA SER A 122 -6.45 0.13 -5.09
C SER A 122 -5.36 1.17 -5.39
N TYR A 123 -4.13 0.73 -5.70
CA TYR A 123 -3.04 1.63 -6.11
C TYR A 123 -3.38 2.34 -7.42
N ALA A 124 -3.88 1.60 -8.41
CA ALA A 124 -4.29 2.16 -9.69
C ALA A 124 -5.37 3.24 -9.50
N ILE A 125 -6.38 2.99 -8.65
CA ILE A 125 -7.42 3.99 -8.34
C ILE A 125 -6.81 5.22 -7.65
N ALA A 126 -5.92 5.02 -6.68
CA ALA A 126 -5.24 6.13 -6.01
C ALA A 126 -4.44 7.00 -7.00
N HIS A 127 -3.74 6.36 -7.93
CA HIS A 127 -2.99 7.02 -9.01
C HIS A 127 -3.91 7.79 -9.96
N LEU A 128 -5.02 7.19 -10.38
CA LEU A 128 -6.06 7.87 -11.18
C LEU A 128 -6.60 9.11 -10.48
N MET A 129 -6.96 8.99 -9.19
CA MET A 129 -7.46 10.11 -8.41
C MET A 129 -6.40 11.21 -8.25
N GLN A 130 -5.13 10.86 -8.11
CA GLN A 130 -4.04 11.82 -8.10
C GLN A 130 -3.91 12.56 -9.43
N LYS A 131 -4.02 11.87 -10.57
CA LYS A 131 -4.02 12.52 -11.89
C LYS A 131 -5.21 13.46 -12.10
N VAL A 132 -6.39 13.07 -11.63
CA VAL A 132 -7.62 13.88 -11.77
C VAL A 132 -7.59 15.10 -10.85
N THR A 133 -7.17 14.94 -9.60
CA THR A 133 -7.27 15.99 -8.57
C THR A 133 -6.00 16.83 -8.43
N GLY A 134 -4.86 16.35 -8.95
CA GLY A 134 -3.55 16.98 -8.80
C GLY A 134 -2.91 16.78 -7.43
N VAL A 135 -3.54 16.03 -6.52
CA VAL A 135 -3.04 15.76 -5.15
C VAL A 135 -3.09 14.27 -4.82
N PRO A 136 -2.10 13.72 -4.09
CA PRO A 136 -2.13 12.32 -3.68
C PRO A 136 -3.39 11.98 -2.87
N LEU A 137 -4.04 10.87 -3.21
CA LEU A 137 -5.30 10.48 -2.61
C LEU A 137 -5.15 10.22 -1.10
N THR A 138 -6.03 10.82 -0.29
CA THR A 138 -6.20 10.47 1.13
C THR A 138 -7.69 10.19 1.37
N ALA A 139 -8.06 8.91 1.35
CA ALA A 139 -9.45 8.46 1.42
C ALA A 139 -9.52 6.98 1.83
N ILE A 140 -10.71 6.53 2.18
CA ILE A 140 -11.08 5.13 2.34
C ILE A 140 -11.75 4.69 1.04
N LEU A 141 -11.14 3.74 0.34
CA LEU A 141 -11.71 3.08 -0.83
C LEU A 141 -12.62 1.94 -0.36
N LEU A 142 -13.87 1.94 -0.81
CA LEU A 142 -14.87 0.95 -0.45
C LEU A 142 -15.42 0.28 -1.71
N ASN A 143 -14.95 -0.94 -1.97
CA ASN A 143 -15.48 -1.78 -3.05
C ASN A 143 -16.68 -2.57 -2.53
N VAL A 144 -17.87 -2.17 -2.94
CA VAL A 144 -19.13 -2.81 -2.54
C VAL A 144 -19.42 -3.99 -3.46
N SER A 145 -18.64 -5.05 -3.30
CA SER A 145 -18.78 -6.36 -3.97
C SER A 145 -19.06 -7.47 -2.95
N GLU A 146 -19.17 -8.72 -3.39
CA GLU A 146 -19.17 -9.90 -2.49
C GLU A 146 -17.90 -10.72 -2.78
N PRO A 147 -16.87 -10.65 -1.94
CA PRO A 147 -16.78 -9.99 -0.63
C PRO A 147 -16.63 -8.44 -0.70
N LEU A 148 -16.93 -7.77 0.41
CA LEU A 148 -16.67 -6.35 0.65
C LEU A 148 -15.16 -6.12 0.82
N VAL A 149 -14.61 -5.10 0.17
CA VAL A 149 -13.20 -4.71 0.32
C VAL A 149 -13.11 -3.27 0.82
N VAL A 150 -12.37 -3.07 1.91
CA VAL A 150 -12.13 -1.76 2.52
C VAL A 150 -10.64 -1.50 2.55
N THR A 151 -10.20 -0.47 1.83
CA THR A 151 -8.78 -0.10 1.72
C THR A 151 -8.57 1.33 2.20
N VAL A 152 -7.62 1.55 3.11
CA VAL A 152 -7.26 2.88 3.61
C VAL A 152 -6.07 3.41 2.81
N VAL A 153 -6.25 4.59 2.21
CA VAL A 153 -5.22 5.28 1.43
C VAL A 153 -4.85 6.59 2.13
N LYS A 154 -3.56 6.82 2.35
CA LYS A 154 -3.03 8.09 2.90
C LYS A 154 -1.90 8.60 2.02
N ALA A 155 -2.03 9.85 1.57
CA ALA A 155 -1.04 10.51 0.71
C ALA A 155 -0.61 9.64 -0.48
N GLY A 156 -1.57 9.00 -1.14
CA GLY A 156 -1.35 8.11 -2.30
C GLY A 156 -0.87 6.70 -1.97
N LYS A 157 -0.55 6.40 -0.70
CA LYS A 157 -0.07 5.08 -0.27
C LYS A 157 -1.16 4.24 0.35
N ILE A 158 -1.15 2.93 0.04
CA ILE A 158 -2.04 1.95 0.67
C ILE A 158 -1.53 1.66 2.07
N VAL A 159 -2.32 2.00 3.10
CA VAL A 159 -1.97 1.79 4.51
C VAL A 159 -2.40 0.40 4.97
N GLY A 160 -3.51 -0.11 4.44
CA GLY A 160 -4.00 -1.45 4.71
C GLY A 160 -5.33 -1.72 4.02
N SER A 161 -5.61 -3.00 3.81
CA SER A 161 -6.85 -3.46 3.21
C SER A 161 -7.46 -4.62 4.00
N LYS A 162 -8.79 -4.69 4.07
CA LYS A 162 -9.53 -5.80 4.66
C LYS A 162 -10.63 -6.26 3.74
N VAL A 163 -10.79 -7.58 3.68
CA VAL A 163 -11.80 -8.28 2.90
C VAL A 163 -12.75 -8.97 3.86
N LEU A 164 -14.05 -8.73 3.73
CA LEU A 164 -15.08 -9.29 4.59
C LEU A 164 -16.26 -9.80 3.76
N LYS A 165 -16.84 -10.90 4.19
CA LYS A 165 -18.15 -11.34 3.70
C LYS A 165 -19.22 -10.36 4.15
N ARG A 166 -20.18 -9.99 3.30
CA ARG A 166 -21.24 -9.05 3.69
C ARG A 166 -22.28 -9.72 4.58
N SER A 167 -22.70 -9.02 5.62
CA SER A 167 -23.79 -9.42 6.53
C SER A 167 -25.14 -8.81 6.15
N GLY A 168 -25.16 -7.85 5.22
CA GLY A 168 -26.33 -7.09 4.81
C GLY A 168 -26.44 -5.70 5.42
N ASP A 169 -25.60 -5.37 6.41
CA ASP A 169 -25.44 -4.03 6.98
C ASP A 169 -24.07 -3.48 6.57
N LEU A 170 -24.05 -2.72 5.46
CA LEU A 170 -22.81 -2.23 4.87
C LEU A 170 -22.03 -1.31 5.83
N PRO A 171 -22.65 -0.35 6.55
CA PRO A 171 -21.93 0.45 7.53
C PRO A 171 -21.28 -0.36 8.65
N GLN A 172 -21.97 -1.34 9.23
CA GLN A 172 -21.38 -2.19 10.28
C GLN A 172 -20.24 -3.07 9.76
N ASP A 173 -20.38 -3.62 8.54
CA ASP A 173 -19.32 -4.42 7.93
C ASP A 173 -18.08 -3.56 7.63
N THR A 174 -18.30 -2.33 7.18
CA THR A 174 -17.23 -1.34 6.93
C THR A 174 -16.56 -0.92 8.24
N GLU A 175 -17.31 -0.70 9.32
CA GLU A 175 -16.76 -0.39 10.64
C GLU A 175 -15.87 -1.53 11.15
N LYS A 176 -16.34 -2.79 11.07
CA LYS A 176 -15.55 -3.98 11.44
C LYS A 176 -14.28 -4.10 10.60
N ALA A 177 -14.36 -3.79 9.31
CA ALA A 177 -13.21 -3.80 8.42
C ALA A 177 -12.13 -2.80 8.87
N LEU A 178 -12.54 -1.56 9.12
CA LEU A 178 -11.64 -0.48 9.52
C LEU A 178 -11.02 -0.75 10.89
N LEU A 179 -11.78 -1.30 11.84
CA LEU A 179 -11.26 -1.75 13.14
C LEU A 179 -10.20 -2.85 13.02
N GLY A 180 -10.27 -3.65 11.95
CA GLY A 180 -9.30 -4.71 11.68
C GLY A 180 -7.97 -4.21 11.08
N ILE A 181 -7.88 -2.96 10.64
CA ILE A 181 -6.66 -2.36 10.09
C ILE A 181 -5.91 -1.69 11.24
N ASN A 182 -4.81 -2.32 11.66
CA ASN A 182 -3.97 -1.82 12.76
C ASN A 182 -3.13 -0.61 12.32
N ASP A 183 -2.52 0.06 13.29
CA ASP A 183 -1.52 1.13 13.08
C ASP A 183 -2.04 2.39 12.36
N ILE A 184 -3.35 2.68 12.52
CA ILE A 184 -3.97 3.92 12.04
C ILE A 184 -4.35 4.80 13.23
N GLU A 185 -3.57 5.86 13.48
CA GLU A 185 -3.90 6.84 14.54
C GLU A 185 -5.12 7.70 14.20
N VAL A 186 -5.26 8.09 12.93
CA VAL A 186 -6.36 8.93 12.43
C VAL A 186 -6.82 8.42 11.06
N LEU A 187 -8.12 8.20 10.88
CA LEU A 187 -8.69 7.77 9.61
C LEU A 187 -8.96 8.95 8.65
N PRO A 188 -8.79 8.77 7.32
CA PRO A 188 -9.19 9.77 6.33
C PRO A 188 -10.68 10.10 6.41
N SER A 189 -11.05 11.39 6.41
CA SER A 189 -12.44 11.84 6.46
C SER A 189 -13.17 11.80 5.10
N LYS A 190 -12.76 10.91 4.19
CA LYS A 190 -13.36 10.75 2.86
C LYS A 190 -13.52 9.28 2.52
N PHE A 191 -14.72 8.87 2.12
CA PHE A 191 -15.01 7.56 1.52
C PHE A 191 -15.24 7.72 0.03
N LEU A 192 -14.63 6.84 -0.76
CA LEU A 192 -14.86 6.67 -2.18
C LEU A 192 -15.46 5.28 -2.40
N ILE A 193 -16.72 5.24 -2.81
CA ILE A 193 -17.47 4.00 -3.05
C ILE A 193 -17.51 3.66 -4.53
N TYR A 194 -17.26 2.40 -4.84
CA TYR A 194 -17.35 1.82 -6.18
C TYR A 194 -17.74 0.34 -6.08
N SER A 195 -17.96 -0.33 -7.21
CA SER A 195 -18.24 -1.76 -7.24
C SER A 195 -17.61 -2.40 -8.47
N SER A 196 -17.03 -3.59 -8.29
CA SER A 196 -16.52 -4.48 -9.34
C SER A 196 -17.58 -5.40 -9.94
N ASN A 197 -18.83 -5.26 -9.50
CA ASN A 197 -20.01 -5.74 -10.20
C ASN A 197 -20.73 -4.49 -10.64
N VAL A 198 -21.19 -4.38 -11.88
CA VAL A 198 -22.07 -3.26 -12.30
C VAL A 198 -23.37 -3.31 -11.48
N LEU A 199 -23.35 -2.71 -10.29
CA LEU A 199 -24.51 -2.42 -9.48
C LEU A 199 -25.22 -1.25 -10.12
N GLU A 200 -26.55 -1.28 -10.12
CA GLU A 200 -27.32 -0.14 -10.58
C GLU A 200 -26.96 1.09 -9.75
N LYS A 201 -26.82 2.24 -10.42
CA LYS A 201 -26.45 3.52 -9.78
C LYS A 201 -27.36 3.86 -8.59
N GLU A 202 -28.63 3.47 -8.64
CA GLU A 202 -29.58 3.62 -7.54
C GLU A 202 -29.17 2.84 -6.28
N GLN A 203 -28.55 1.67 -6.42
CA GLN A 203 -28.06 0.89 -5.29
C GLN A 203 -26.83 1.52 -4.65
N LEU A 204 -25.88 2.04 -5.44
CA LEU A 204 -24.72 2.76 -4.89
C LEU A 204 -25.12 4.03 -4.14
N GLU A 205 -26.09 4.79 -4.65
CA GLU A 205 -26.61 5.97 -3.94
C GLU A 205 -27.34 5.58 -2.64
N LYS A 206 -28.04 4.44 -2.59
CA LYS A 206 -28.60 3.92 -1.32
C LYS A 206 -27.50 3.61 -0.30
N PHE A 207 -26.45 2.91 -0.72
CA PHE A 207 -25.31 2.59 0.16
C PHE A 207 -24.59 3.85 0.65
N LYS A 208 -24.45 4.87 -0.21
CA LYS A 208 -23.93 6.18 0.17
C LYS A 208 -24.76 6.81 1.28
N ASP A 209 -26.09 6.82 1.15
CA ASP A 209 -26.99 7.39 2.14
C ASP A 209 -26.91 6.63 3.48
N GLU A 210 -26.89 5.30 3.43
CA GLU A 210 -26.70 4.45 4.61
C GLU A 210 -25.40 4.78 5.35
N LEU A 211 -24.27 4.79 4.63
CA LEU A 211 -22.96 5.11 5.19
C LEU A 211 -22.92 6.56 5.71
N GLN A 212 -23.59 7.51 5.05
CA GLN A 212 -23.56 8.92 5.45
C GLN A 212 -24.36 9.18 6.73
N SER A 213 -25.36 8.34 7.00
CA SER A 213 -26.17 8.38 8.23
C SER A 213 -25.51 7.67 9.43
N PHE A 214 -24.45 6.88 9.20
CA PHE A 214 -23.82 6.06 10.23
C PHE A 214 -22.96 6.88 11.20
N SER A 215 -22.93 6.47 12.48
CA SER A 215 -22.24 7.18 13.56
C SER A 215 -20.76 6.77 13.70
N TRP A 216 -19.95 7.07 12.68
CA TRP A 216 -18.55 6.64 12.57
C TRP A 216 -17.64 7.01 13.76
N MET A 217 -17.81 8.21 14.31
CA MET A 217 -16.90 8.75 15.35
C MET A 217 -17.07 8.09 16.73
N ASN A 218 -18.03 7.18 16.90
CA ASN A 218 -18.24 6.48 18.17
C ASN A 218 -17.20 5.37 18.42
N SER A 219 -16.77 4.69 17.35
CA SER A 219 -15.91 3.51 17.45
C SER A 219 -14.58 3.67 16.69
N LEU A 220 -14.48 4.65 15.80
CA LEU A 220 -13.36 4.82 14.88
C LEU A 220 -12.70 6.21 15.00
N PRO A 221 -11.38 6.31 14.82
CA PRO A 221 -10.61 7.54 15.06
C PRO A 221 -10.70 8.52 13.87
N PHE A 222 -11.90 9.02 13.57
CA PHE A 222 -12.08 10.10 12.59
C PHE A 222 -11.95 11.48 13.24
N LEU A 223 -11.17 12.37 12.62
CA LEU A 223 -11.04 13.76 13.09
C LEU A 223 -12.27 14.61 12.73
N HIS A 224 -12.94 14.27 11.63
CA HIS A 224 -14.12 14.94 11.09
C HIS A 224 -15.12 13.90 10.59
N LEU A 225 -16.40 14.31 10.49
CA LEU A 225 -17.42 13.49 9.86
C LEU A 225 -16.98 13.09 8.44
N PRO A 226 -16.99 11.79 8.10
CA PRO A 226 -16.56 11.36 6.79
C PRO A 226 -17.50 11.84 5.69
N LYS A 227 -16.95 12.38 4.60
CA LYS A 227 -17.68 12.69 3.38
C LYS A 227 -17.68 11.47 2.47
N ILE A 228 -18.82 11.15 1.87
CA ILE A 228 -18.98 9.96 1.02
C ILE A 228 -19.26 10.37 -0.41
N GLU A 229 -18.45 9.87 -1.35
CA GLU A 229 -18.55 10.14 -2.77
C GLU A 229 -18.56 8.83 -3.56
N VAL A 230 -19.45 8.73 -4.55
CA VAL A 230 -19.53 7.61 -5.50
C VAL A 230 -18.57 7.89 -6.65
N LEU A 231 -17.70 6.93 -6.94
CA LEU A 231 -16.81 6.99 -8.11
C LEU A 231 -17.58 6.69 -9.39
N GLU A 232 -17.01 7.11 -10.51
CA GLU A 232 -17.57 6.83 -11.83
C GLU A 232 -17.60 5.33 -12.14
N ASP A 233 -18.53 4.93 -13.01
CA ASP A 233 -18.61 3.56 -13.49
C ASP A 233 -17.28 3.16 -14.17
N SER A 234 -16.89 1.91 -13.94
CA SER A 234 -15.65 1.32 -14.49
C SER A 234 -14.37 2.07 -14.13
N VAL A 235 -14.36 2.70 -12.95
CA VAL A 235 -13.18 3.36 -12.40
C VAL A 235 -11.97 2.42 -12.33
N GLU A 236 -12.18 1.14 -12.02
CA GLU A 236 -11.11 0.13 -11.95
C GLU A 236 -10.44 -0.05 -13.32
N THR A 237 -11.23 -0.23 -14.37
CA THR A 237 -10.73 -0.36 -15.74
C THR A 237 -9.96 0.88 -16.18
N LYS A 238 -10.51 2.07 -15.94
CA LYS A 238 -9.85 3.35 -16.27
C LYS A 238 -8.54 3.52 -15.49
N ALA A 239 -8.55 3.15 -14.21
CA ALA A 239 -7.40 3.24 -13.32
C ALA A 239 -6.26 2.32 -13.76
N ILE A 240 -6.56 1.05 -14.05
CA ILE A 240 -5.58 0.06 -14.49
C ILE A 240 -5.01 0.45 -15.84
N SER A 241 -5.87 0.82 -16.80
CA SER A 241 -5.42 1.28 -18.12
C SER A 241 -4.54 2.53 -18.02
N LEU A 242 -4.85 3.47 -17.12
CA LEU A 242 -4.00 4.63 -16.87
C LEU A 242 -2.66 4.26 -16.23
N ALA A 243 -2.64 3.30 -15.31
CA ALA A 243 -1.39 2.83 -14.70
C ALA A 243 -0.45 2.27 -15.78
N GLY A 244 -0.91 1.32 -16.59
CA GLY A 244 -0.09 0.79 -17.69
C GLY A 244 0.28 1.84 -18.72
N ALA A 245 -0.62 2.76 -19.04
CA ALA A 245 -0.32 3.82 -19.98
C ALA A 245 0.71 4.84 -19.44
N SER A 246 0.79 5.03 -18.12
CA SER A 246 1.77 5.90 -17.48
C SER A 246 3.17 5.27 -17.42
N GLU A 247 3.25 3.94 -17.37
CA GLU A 247 4.51 3.20 -17.52
C GLU A 247 5.08 3.35 -18.95
N LEU A 248 4.21 3.31 -19.95
CA LEU A 248 4.61 3.46 -21.36
C LEU A 248 4.90 4.92 -21.75
N GLU A 249 4.13 5.87 -21.21
CA GLU A 249 4.25 7.30 -21.49
C GLU A 249 4.10 8.11 -20.19
N PRO A 250 5.22 8.48 -19.52
CA PRO A 250 5.20 9.19 -18.23
C PRO A 250 4.44 10.54 -18.23
N ASP A 251 4.39 11.21 -19.38
CA ASP A 251 3.72 12.51 -19.57
C ASP A 251 2.24 12.36 -20.00
N ILE A 252 1.62 11.19 -19.81
CA ILE A 252 0.25 10.95 -20.25
C ILE A 252 -0.76 11.90 -19.58
N SER A 253 -1.67 12.41 -20.40
CA SER A 253 -2.79 13.24 -19.99
C SER A 253 -4.06 12.42 -19.90
N TYR A 254 -4.66 12.37 -18.70
CA TYR A 254 -5.95 11.74 -18.50
C TYR A 254 -7.09 12.73 -18.75
N HIS A 255 -8.01 12.36 -19.63
CA HIS A 255 -9.28 13.08 -19.84
C HIS A 255 -10.42 12.09 -19.62
N PRO A 256 -11.38 12.39 -18.72
CA PRO A 256 -12.51 11.50 -18.49
C PRO A 256 -13.29 11.26 -19.79
N GLN A 257 -13.41 10.00 -20.18
CA GLN A 257 -14.26 9.56 -21.30
C GLN A 257 -15.38 8.65 -20.77
N PRO A 258 -16.60 8.78 -21.29
CA PRO A 258 -17.67 7.84 -20.98
C PRO A 258 -17.30 6.47 -21.58
N LEU A 259 -17.30 5.43 -20.73
CA LEU A 259 -17.15 4.05 -21.16
C LEU A 259 -18.50 3.33 -21.09
N GLN A 260 -18.77 2.47 -22.08
CA GLN A 260 -19.83 1.48 -21.99
C GLN A 260 -19.22 0.16 -21.54
N THR A 261 -19.61 -0.30 -20.36
CA THR A 261 -19.23 -1.61 -19.84
C THR A 261 -20.40 -2.55 -19.96
N GLN A 262 -20.17 -3.70 -20.59
CA GLN A 262 -21.20 -4.70 -20.83
C GLN A 262 -20.97 -5.89 -19.92
N LYS A 263 -22.03 -6.33 -19.23
CA LYS A 263 -22.03 -7.59 -18.48
C LYS A 263 -22.36 -8.73 -19.45
N PHE A 264 -21.55 -9.77 -19.43
CA PHE A 264 -21.75 -10.96 -20.24
C PHE A 264 -21.84 -12.21 -19.35
N GLU A 265 -22.82 -13.07 -19.60
CA GLU A 265 -22.94 -14.39 -18.98
C GLU A 265 -22.26 -15.43 -19.90
N ALA A 266 -21.13 -15.97 -19.46
CA ALA A 266 -20.45 -17.04 -20.19
C ALA A 266 -21.32 -18.32 -20.17
N ALA A 267 -21.86 -18.71 -21.33
CA ALA A 267 -22.55 -19.98 -21.50
C ALA A 267 -21.53 -21.13 -21.52
N LEU A 268 -21.29 -21.75 -20.36
CA LEU A 268 -20.46 -22.96 -20.24
C LEU A 268 -21.25 -24.19 -20.74
N GLU A 269 -21.33 -24.38 -22.06
CA GLU A 269 -21.79 -25.64 -22.65
C GLU A 269 -20.61 -26.60 -22.87
N SER A 270 -20.61 -27.68 -22.10
CA SER A 270 -19.77 -28.85 -22.35
C SER A 270 -20.31 -29.64 -23.55
N THR A 271 -19.74 -29.44 -24.74
CA THR A 271 -19.92 -30.38 -25.84
C THR A 271 -18.58 -30.81 -26.46
N LEU A 272 -18.25 -32.08 -26.20
CA LEU A 272 -17.23 -32.85 -26.90
C LEU A 272 -17.77 -33.28 -28.28
N SER A 273 -17.12 -32.89 -29.38
CA SER A 273 -16.92 -33.71 -30.61
C SER A 273 -16.19 -32.96 -31.75
N PRO A 274 -15.59 -33.67 -32.74
CA PRO A 274 -14.17 -33.48 -33.05
C PRO A 274 -13.84 -32.94 -34.46
N ALA A 275 -12.62 -32.38 -34.54
CA ALA A 275 -11.63 -32.39 -35.62
C ALA A 275 -12.00 -31.82 -37.01
N LYS A 276 -11.15 -30.87 -37.46
CA LYS A 276 -10.53 -30.95 -38.79
C LYS A 276 -9.14 -30.31 -38.81
N GLU A 277 -8.19 -31.11 -39.28
CA GLU A 277 -6.80 -30.76 -39.58
C GLU A 277 -6.70 -29.62 -40.59
N HIS A 278 -5.77 -28.69 -40.34
CA HIS A 278 -4.85 -28.25 -41.40
C HIS A 278 -3.48 -27.98 -40.78
N LEU A 279 -2.50 -28.81 -41.15
CA LEU A 279 -1.09 -28.52 -41.00
C LEU A 279 -0.71 -27.43 -42.00
N GLU A 280 -0.03 -26.38 -41.54
CA GLU A 280 1.12 -25.84 -42.25
C GLU A 280 2.18 -25.45 -41.23
N THR A 281 3.41 -25.87 -41.54
CA THR A 281 4.57 -25.87 -40.67
C THR A 281 5.48 -24.74 -41.13
N GLU A 282 5.77 -23.76 -40.28
CA GLU A 282 7.00 -22.98 -40.41
C GLU A 282 7.71 -22.93 -39.07
N GLN A 283 8.87 -23.58 -39.03
CA GLN A 283 9.83 -23.54 -37.93
C GLN A 283 10.56 -22.19 -37.97
N SER A 284 10.56 -21.46 -36.86
CA SER A 284 11.56 -20.45 -36.56
C SER A 284 12.10 -20.71 -35.15
N ASP A 285 13.26 -21.39 -35.10
CA ASP A 285 14.09 -21.51 -33.90
C ASP A 285 14.69 -20.15 -33.53
N GLN A 286 14.23 -19.55 -32.43
CA GLN A 286 14.97 -18.60 -31.60
C GLN A 286 14.61 -18.86 -30.12
N PRO A 287 15.57 -18.91 -29.19
CA PRO A 287 15.27 -19.06 -27.78
C PRO A 287 14.66 -17.75 -27.27
N MET A 288 13.41 -17.80 -26.80
CA MET A 288 12.74 -16.66 -26.18
C MET A 288 13.34 -16.44 -24.79
N ASN A 289 13.95 -15.27 -24.58
CA ASN A 289 14.49 -14.85 -23.28
C ASN A 289 13.36 -14.85 -22.23
N GLU A 290 13.53 -15.66 -21.18
CA GLU A 290 12.78 -15.60 -19.93
C GLU A 290 13.12 -14.31 -19.18
N SER A 291 12.37 -13.22 -19.40
CA SER A 291 12.43 -12.01 -18.57
C SER A 291 11.11 -11.24 -18.71
N GLY A 292 10.07 -11.73 -18.06
CA GLY A 292 8.82 -11.00 -17.84
C GLY A 292 8.38 -11.32 -16.42
N PHE A 293 8.24 -10.29 -15.58
CA PHE A 293 8.25 -10.33 -14.11
C PHE A 293 9.66 -10.52 -13.50
N VAL A 294 10.50 -9.48 -13.61
CA VAL A 294 11.66 -9.30 -12.72
C VAL A 294 11.22 -8.38 -11.57
N GLU A 295 11.69 -8.69 -10.37
CA GLU A 295 11.44 -7.97 -9.13
C GLU A 295 11.97 -6.52 -9.24
N GLY A 296 11.05 -5.54 -9.15
CA GLY A 296 11.37 -4.11 -9.02
C GLY A 296 11.66 -3.37 -10.32
N ASP A 297 10.63 -2.91 -11.02
CA ASP A 297 10.73 -1.83 -12.01
C ASP A 297 9.59 -0.83 -11.77
N ILE A 298 9.93 0.29 -11.14
CA ILE A 298 9.30 1.60 -11.33
C ILE A 298 10.46 2.60 -11.27
N GLU A 299 11.09 2.86 -12.41
CA GLU A 299 12.15 3.85 -12.52
C GLU A 299 11.58 5.28 -12.65
N GLU A 300 12.08 6.15 -11.78
CA GLU A 300 11.83 7.57 -11.74
C GLU A 300 12.65 8.26 -12.87
N VAL A 301 11.94 8.88 -13.81
CA VAL A 301 12.52 9.51 -15.02
C VAL A 301 13.46 10.68 -14.67
N GLU A 302 14.77 10.50 -14.85
CA GLU A 302 15.75 11.59 -14.91
C GLU A 302 15.67 12.34 -16.24
N ARG A 303 15.60 13.68 -16.20
CA ARG A 303 15.69 14.56 -17.38
C ARG A 303 17.11 15.07 -17.61
N ASP A 304 17.57 14.89 -18.84
CA ASP A 304 18.84 15.30 -19.43
C ASP A 304 19.27 16.76 -19.14
N LYS A 305 20.56 16.90 -18.80
CA LYS A 305 21.34 18.15 -18.88
C LYS A 305 22.06 18.22 -20.22
N ARG A 306 21.70 19.19 -21.08
CA ARG A 306 22.65 19.84 -22.01
C ARG A 306 22.23 21.29 -22.29
N ILE A 307 23.10 22.25 -21.96
CA ILE A 307 23.69 23.27 -22.85
C ILE A 307 24.86 23.95 -22.10
N ASN A 308 25.93 24.17 -22.86
CA ASN A 308 27.26 24.62 -22.46
C ASN A 308 27.40 26.13 -22.16
N ASN A 309 28.44 26.41 -21.39
CA ASN A 309 29.37 27.55 -21.44
C ASN A 309 28.85 28.99 -21.37
N ILE A 310 29.12 29.62 -20.23
CA ILE A 310 29.55 31.03 -20.17
C ILE A 310 30.77 31.09 -19.23
N ASP A 311 31.84 31.70 -19.72
CA ASP A 311 33.13 31.90 -19.05
C ASP A 311 33.06 32.81 -17.80
N PRO A 312 34.08 32.79 -16.93
CA PRO A 312 34.02 33.33 -15.57
C PRO A 312 34.22 34.85 -15.52
N ILE A 313 33.51 35.52 -14.61
CA ILE A 313 33.81 36.89 -14.20
C ILE A 313 34.52 36.84 -12.85
N GLU A 314 35.82 37.11 -12.88
CA GLU A 314 36.62 37.55 -11.73
C GLU A 314 36.12 38.92 -11.27
N ILE A 315 35.82 39.09 -9.97
CA ILE A 315 36.05 40.37 -9.29
C ILE A 315 36.69 40.09 -7.93
N ASP A 316 37.94 40.49 -7.94
CA ASP A 316 38.93 40.79 -6.93
C ASP A 316 38.49 41.05 -5.48
N SER A 317 39.33 40.52 -4.60
CA SER A 317 39.41 40.69 -3.17
C SER A 317 40.31 41.87 -2.84
N ASP A 318 39.81 42.90 -2.18
CA ASP A 318 40.58 43.57 -1.14
C ASP A 318 39.72 44.58 -0.37
N TYR A 319 39.71 44.47 0.96
CA TYR A 319 40.28 45.50 1.83
C TYR A 319 40.39 44.96 3.26
N SER A 320 41.64 44.95 3.71
CA SER A 320 42.10 44.67 5.07
C SER A 320 41.58 45.67 6.13
N THR A 321 41.25 45.10 7.30
CA THR A 321 41.63 45.46 8.70
C THR A 321 42.04 46.92 9.03
N LEU A 322 41.68 47.54 10.17
CA LEU A 322 41.89 47.20 11.58
C LEU A 322 40.96 48.08 12.50
N PRO A 323 41.17 48.22 13.84
CA PRO A 323 40.23 47.84 14.90
C PRO A 323 39.65 49.08 15.60
N VAL A 324 38.92 48.93 16.72
CA VAL A 324 39.08 49.73 17.96
C VAL A 324 37.86 49.53 18.90
N GLY A 325 38.19 49.06 20.10
CA GLY A 325 37.63 49.37 21.42
C GLY A 325 36.15 49.80 21.57
N PHE A 326 35.40 48.99 22.31
CA PHE A 326 34.19 49.41 23.00
C PHE A 326 34.53 50.01 24.37
N PRO A 327 34.29 51.31 24.62
CA PRO A 327 34.13 51.81 25.98
C PRO A 327 32.70 51.55 26.46
N THR A 328 32.60 50.80 27.56
CA THR A 328 31.44 50.67 28.42
C THR A 328 31.06 52.04 28.98
N ASN A 329 29.91 52.58 28.57
CA ASN A 329 29.23 53.64 29.31
C ASN A 329 27.71 53.39 29.30
N ARG A 330 27.19 52.94 30.45
CA ARG A 330 25.76 52.94 30.76
C ARG A 330 25.28 54.39 30.89
N PRO A 331 24.23 54.83 30.18
CA PRO A 331 23.56 56.07 30.52
C PRO A 331 22.66 55.86 31.74
N LEU A 332 22.85 56.73 32.74
CA LEU A 332 21.95 56.97 33.87
C LEU A 332 20.55 57.42 33.39
N PRO A 333 19.49 57.19 34.17
CA PRO A 333 18.13 57.59 33.80
C PRO A 333 18.00 59.12 33.71
N PRO A 334 17.22 59.65 32.76
CA PRO A 334 17.02 61.09 32.66
C PRO A 334 16.24 61.61 33.86
N GLN A 335 16.81 62.61 34.52
CA GLN A 335 16.15 63.41 35.55
C GLN A 335 14.87 64.06 35.01
N SER A 336 13.79 63.97 35.78
CA SER A 336 12.50 64.58 35.47
C SER A 336 12.63 66.11 35.41
N ARG A 337 12.54 66.65 34.18
CA ARG A 337 12.32 68.08 33.99
C ARG A 337 10.92 68.43 34.51
N LYS A 338 10.87 69.09 35.67
CA LYS A 338 9.64 69.76 36.14
C LYS A 338 9.32 70.90 35.17
N PHE A 339 8.34 70.68 34.29
CA PHE A 339 7.74 71.75 33.50
C PHE A 339 6.95 72.68 34.43
N SER A 340 7.48 73.87 34.71
CA SER A 340 6.71 74.95 35.34
C SER A 340 6.00 75.75 34.25
N LEU A 341 4.74 75.39 33.97
CA LEU A 341 3.88 76.16 33.08
C LEU A 341 3.48 77.46 33.80
N LYS A 342 4.08 78.59 33.43
CA LYS A 342 3.61 79.92 33.86
C LYS A 342 2.35 80.28 33.07
N LEU A 343 1.19 80.14 33.70
CA LEU A 343 -0.10 80.57 33.15
C LEU A 343 -0.21 82.11 33.23
N PRO A 344 -0.59 82.82 32.14
CA PRO A 344 -0.81 84.26 32.17
C PRO A 344 -2.05 84.61 33.02
N LYS A 345 -1.94 85.62 33.87
CA LYS A 345 -3.07 86.14 34.68
C LYS A 345 -3.97 87.01 33.81
N PHE A 346 -5.01 86.40 33.23
CA PHE A 346 -6.07 87.13 32.52
C PHE A 346 -7.22 87.44 33.49
N ASN A 347 -7.53 88.73 33.66
CA ASN A 347 -8.66 89.18 34.47
C ASN A 347 -9.94 89.15 33.61
N LEU A 348 -10.59 88.00 33.55
CA LEU A 348 -11.82 87.78 32.79
C LEU A 348 -13.00 87.57 33.76
N GLY A 349 -14.10 88.29 33.54
CA GLY A 349 -15.34 88.22 34.32
C GLY A 349 -15.92 86.80 34.42
N HIS A 350 -16.75 86.55 35.43
CA HIS A 350 -17.16 85.20 35.89
C HIS A 350 -17.65 84.25 34.79
N PHE A 351 -18.25 84.74 33.70
CA PHE A 351 -18.74 83.91 32.60
C PHE A 351 -17.64 83.29 31.71
N ASN A 352 -16.45 83.90 31.60
CA ASN A 352 -15.39 83.36 30.73
C ASN A 352 -14.47 82.33 31.41
N LYS A 353 -14.46 82.23 32.75
CA LYS A 353 -13.66 81.22 33.47
C LYS A 353 -14.24 79.81 33.35
N ILE A 354 -15.58 79.71 33.28
CA ILE A 354 -16.29 78.45 33.05
C ILE A 354 -16.02 77.95 31.63
N PHE A 355 -16.05 78.84 30.64
CA PHE A 355 -15.77 78.51 29.24
C PHE A 355 -14.30 78.07 29.04
N LEU A 356 -13.34 78.74 29.68
CA LEU A 356 -11.93 78.33 29.64
C LEU A 356 -11.67 77.00 30.36
N GLY A 357 -12.34 76.75 31.49
CA GLY A 357 -12.30 75.47 32.19
C GLY A 357 -12.86 74.32 31.34
N LEU A 358 -13.98 74.55 30.65
CA LEU A 358 -14.58 73.60 29.72
C LEU A 358 -13.62 73.26 28.57
N ILE A 359 -12.97 74.27 27.98
CA ILE A 359 -11.97 74.07 26.92
C ILE A 359 -10.79 73.22 27.41
N ILE A 360 -10.27 73.49 28.61
CA ILE A 360 -9.16 72.70 29.18
C ILE A 360 -9.59 71.25 29.40
N VAL A 361 -10.79 71.00 29.93
CA VAL A 361 -11.32 69.65 30.12
C VAL A 361 -11.48 68.92 28.78
N VAL A 362 -11.95 69.60 27.73
CA VAL A 362 -12.07 69.03 26.39
C VAL A 362 -10.69 68.69 25.80
N VAL A 363 -9.71 69.59 25.94
CA VAL A 363 -8.34 69.36 25.45
C VAL A 363 -7.66 68.21 26.20
N VAL A 364 -7.82 68.14 27.53
CA VAL A 364 -7.26 67.05 28.34
C VAL A 364 -7.95 65.72 28.04
N SER A 365 -9.28 65.72 27.86
CA SER A 365 -10.04 64.52 27.48
C SER A 365 -9.66 64.05 26.08
N LEU A 366 -9.47 64.96 25.13
CA LEU A 366 -9.00 64.65 23.77
C LEU A 366 -7.56 64.13 23.78
N ALA A 367 -6.67 64.73 24.57
CA ALA A 367 -5.30 64.24 24.75
C ALA A 367 -5.27 62.85 25.42
N GLY A 368 -6.12 62.63 26.43
CA GLY A 368 -6.30 61.32 27.07
C GLY A 368 -6.81 60.27 26.09
N TYR A 369 -7.77 60.63 25.24
CA TYR A 369 -8.30 59.76 24.18
C TYR A 369 -7.25 59.37 23.13
N VAL A 370 -6.27 60.24 22.84
CA VAL A 370 -5.19 59.95 21.90
C VAL A 370 -4.07 59.11 22.53
N VAL A 371 -3.73 59.34 23.80
CA VAL A 371 -2.49 58.82 24.41
C VAL A 371 -2.69 57.55 25.24
N LEU A 372 -3.84 57.39 25.90
CA LEU A 372 -4.07 56.29 26.86
C LEU A 372 -4.46 54.94 26.23
N PRO A 373 -5.27 54.86 25.15
CA PRO A 373 -5.71 53.58 24.64
C PRO A 373 -4.56 52.69 24.17
N LYS A 374 -4.62 51.40 24.49
CA LYS A 374 -3.72 50.36 23.98
C LYS A 374 -4.53 49.27 23.28
N ALA A 375 -3.94 48.64 22.27
CA ALA A 375 -4.54 47.50 21.57
C ALA A 375 -3.52 46.41 21.30
N THR A 376 -3.95 45.16 21.40
CA THR A 376 -3.23 43.98 20.91
C THR A 376 -4.03 43.36 19.77
N VAL A 377 -3.38 43.12 18.64
CA VAL A 377 -3.96 42.50 17.45
C VAL A 377 -3.30 41.15 17.25
N SER A 378 -4.06 40.08 17.45
CA SER A 378 -3.61 38.72 17.18
C SER A 378 -4.01 38.36 15.74
N ILE A 379 -3.05 38.18 14.86
CA ILE A 379 -3.24 37.80 13.46
C ILE A 379 -3.18 36.27 13.38
N TYR A 380 -4.24 35.65 12.89
CA TYR A 380 -4.29 34.21 12.66
C TYR A 380 -3.83 33.91 11.25
N VAL A 381 -2.79 33.09 11.14
CA VAL A 381 -2.22 32.68 9.86
C VAL A 381 -2.40 31.18 9.65
N ASP A 382 -2.56 30.81 8.38
CA ASP A 382 -2.54 29.44 7.91
C ASP A 382 -1.10 29.10 7.46
N PRO A 383 -0.33 28.31 8.23
CA PRO A 383 1.05 28.02 7.88
C PRO A 383 1.12 27.18 6.61
N LYS A 384 2.01 27.56 5.68
CA LYS A 384 2.26 26.74 4.49
C LYS A 384 3.14 25.56 4.87
N VAL A 385 2.70 24.35 4.57
CA VAL A 385 3.50 23.15 4.82
C VAL A 385 4.46 22.91 3.65
N LEU A 386 5.75 22.77 3.96
CA LEU A 386 6.76 22.30 3.03
C LEU A 386 7.18 20.89 3.43
N GLU A 387 6.91 19.95 2.54
CA GLU A 387 7.36 18.56 2.66
C GLU A 387 8.46 18.32 1.64
N ASN A 388 9.56 17.74 2.11
CA ASN A 388 10.65 17.35 1.25
C ASN A 388 11.39 16.15 1.88
N ALA A 389 12.08 15.39 1.05
CA ALA A 389 12.76 14.17 1.43
C ALA A 389 14.20 14.26 0.98
N ALA A 390 15.13 13.84 1.84
CA ALA A 390 16.52 13.73 1.49
C ALA A 390 17.11 12.42 1.98
N GLN A 391 17.96 11.84 1.13
CA GLN A 391 18.81 10.74 1.55
C GLN A 391 19.91 11.30 2.44
N VAL A 392 20.02 10.74 3.65
CA VAL A 392 21.04 11.06 4.63
C VAL A 392 21.80 9.79 4.97
N VAL A 393 23.12 9.89 5.07
CA VAL A 393 23.98 8.77 5.41
C VAL A 393 24.53 8.96 6.82
N ALA A 394 24.16 8.09 7.75
CA ALA A 394 24.83 7.98 9.03
C ALA A 394 26.08 7.09 8.88
N ASP A 395 27.24 7.70 8.99
CA ASP A 395 28.55 7.07 8.78
C ASP A 395 29.31 7.00 10.11
N PRO A 396 29.57 5.79 10.64
CA PRO A 396 30.34 5.62 11.88
C PRO A 396 31.79 6.12 11.84
N SER A 397 32.33 6.41 10.65
CA SER A 397 33.68 6.95 10.50
C SER A 397 33.76 8.47 10.63
N LEU A 398 32.61 9.17 10.61
CA LEU A 398 32.55 10.62 10.74
C LEU A 398 32.45 11.06 12.21
N THR A 399 33.15 12.14 12.55
CA THR A 399 33.10 12.76 13.89
C THR A 399 32.27 14.05 13.92
N SER A 400 31.90 14.58 12.76
CA SER A 400 31.10 15.80 12.60
C SER A 400 30.19 15.70 11.37
N VAL A 401 29.14 16.51 11.34
CA VAL A 401 28.20 16.60 10.21
C VAL A 401 28.91 17.13 8.96
N ASP A 402 28.70 16.45 7.84
CA ASP A 402 29.09 16.87 6.49
C ASP A 402 27.83 17.31 5.74
N GLU A 403 27.58 18.62 5.76
CA GLU A 403 26.37 19.21 5.19
C GLU A 403 26.30 19.10 3.67
N GLU A 404 27.45 19.17 2.98
CA GLU A 404 27.51 19.16 1.51
C GLU A 404 27.20 17.77 0.96
N ASN A 405 27.76 16.73 1.58
CA ASN A 405 27.53 15.34 1.19
C ASN A 405 26.35 14.69 1.92
N LYS A 406 25.62 15.45 2.75
CA LYS A 406 24.46 14.98 3.54
C LYS A 406 24.78 13.77 4.43
N LYS A 407 25.92 13.82 5.13
CA LYS A 407 26.36 12.75 6.03
C LYS A 407 26.39 13.20 7.49
N ILE A 408 25.99 12.31 8.39
CA ILE A 408 26.03 12.54 9.84
C ILE A 408 26.89 11.47 10.53
N PRO A 409 27.48 11.77 11.69
CA PRO A 409 28.13 10.77 12.54
C PRO A 409 27.19 9.63 12.92
N GLY A 410 27.67 8.39 12.77
CA GLY A 410 27.00 7.18 13.25
C GLY A 410 27.65 6.62 14.51
N GLN A 411 26.88 6.02 15.40
CA GLN A 411 27.38 5.26 16.54
C GLN A 411 27.05 3.78 16.37
N LEU A 412 28.09 2.95 16.23
CA LEU A 412 27.91 1.50 16.12
C LEU A 412 27.58 0.89 17.48
N ILE A 413 26.55 0.06 17.53
CA ILE A 413 26.11 -0.62 18.75
C ILE A 413 25.65 -2.05 18.44
N GLU A 414 25.88 -2.95 19.39
CA GLU A 414 25.48 -4.34 19.29
C GLU A 414 24.85 -4.85 20.59
N VAL A 415 23.93 -5.80 20.45
CA VAL A 415 23.31 -6.53 21.55
C VAL A 415 23.07 -7.97 21.15
N GLU A 416 23.14 -8.89 22.09
CA GLU A 416 22.74 -10.28 21.88
C GLU A 416 21.50 -10.55 22.73
N VAL A 417 20.43 -10.99 22.08
CA VAL A 417 19.15 -11.29 22.72
C VAL A 417 18.78 -12.74 22.47
N SER A 418 18.09 -13.34 23.43
CA SER A 418 17.56 -14.70 23.34
C SER A 418 16.07 -14.72 23.63
N GLY A 419 15.35 -15.60 22.94
CA GLY A 419 13.91 -15.79 23.11
C GLY A 419 13.50 -17.25 22.93
N THR A 420 12.31 -17.58 23.41
CA THR A 420 11.70 -18.87 23.18
C THR A 420 10.21 -18.68 22.98
N GLU A 421 9.68 -19.25 21.90
CA GLU A 421 8.26 -19.16 21.54
C GLU A 421 7.71 -20.54 21.21
N LYS A 422 6.41 -20.73 21.44
CA LYS A 422 5.69 -21.97 21.17
C LYS A 422 4.68 -21.76 20.05
N SER A 423 4.48 -22.78 19.23
CA SER A 423 3.41 -22.82 18.24
C SER A 423 2.72 -24.18 18.22
N GLN A 424 1.49 -24.20 17.72
CA GLN A 424 0.73 -25.42 17.47
C GLN A 424 1.17 -26.02 16.12
N ALA A 425 1.23 -27.34 16.05
CA ALA A 425 1.48 -28.05 14.81
C ALA A 425 0.17 -28.17 14.01
N THR A 426 0.23 -27.93 12.69
CA THR A 426 -0.97 -27.93 11.84
C THR A 426 -1.05 -29.13 10.90
N GLY A 427 0.08 -29.81 10.68
CA GLY A 427 0.16 -30.96 9.79
C GLY A 427 -0.68 -32.13 10.30
N LYS A 428 -1.33 -32.84 9.39
CA LYS A 428 -2.00 -34.11 9.67
C LYS A 428 -1.28 -35.22 8.93
N LYS A 429 -1.01 -36.31 9.64
CA LYS A 429 -0.44 -37.53 9.07
C LYS A 429 -1.23 -38.72 9.55
N GLN A 430 -1.66 -39.57 8.63
CA GLN A 430 -2.29 -40.83 8.97
C GLN A 430 -1.18 -41.85 9.26
N ILE A 431 -1.24 -42.49 10.42
CA ILE A 431 -0.34 -43.58 10.83
C ILE A 431 -1.16 -44.83 11.15
N GLY A 432 -0.59 -46.01 10.97
CA GLY A 432 -1.25 -47.27 11.29
C GLY A 432 -0.64 -48.45 10.55
N ASP A 433 -1.28 -49.61 10.68
CA ASP A 433 -0.80 -50.86 10.11
C ASP A 433 -1.50 -51.18 8.78
N PRO A 434 -0.79 -51.70 7.77
CA PRO A 434 -1.42 -52.25 6.58
C PRO A 434 -2.05 -53.62 6.87
N ALA A 435 -3.16 -53.90 6.21
CA ALA A 435 -3.82 -55.20 6.31
C ALA A 435 -2.94 -56.30 5.69
N LYS A 436 -2.89 -57.46 6.36
CA LYS A 436 -2.12 -58.63 5.91
C LYS A 436 -3.03 -59.85 5.80
N GLY A 437 -2.75 -60.70 4.83
CA GLY A 437 -3.54 -61.90 4.59
C GLY A 437 -2.88 -62.86 3.62
N LYS A 438 -3.66 -63.85 3.19
CA LYS A 438 -3.20 -64.87 2.24
C LYS A 438 -4.12 -64.91 1.04
N VAL A 439 -3.52 -65.07 -0.13
CA VAL A 439 -4.24 -65.23 -1.40
C VAL A 439 -3.77 -66.49 -2.09
N VAL A 440 -4.69 -67.17 -2.76
CA VAL A 440 -4.40 -68.29 -3.67
C VAL A 440 -4.27 -67.74 -5.07
N ILE A 441 -3.09 -67.90 -5.67
CA ILE A 441 -2.85 -67.60 -7.08
C ILE A 441 -3.15 -68.84 -7.91
N LEU A 442 -3.95 -68.67 -8.95
CA LEU A 442 -4.37 -69.67 -9.92
C LEU A 442 -3.67 -69.44 -11.25
N ASN A 443 -3.03 -70.48 -11.78
CA ASN A 443 -2.46 -70.52 -13.11
C ASN A 443 -3.30 -71.43 -14.01
N LYS A 444 -3.94 -70.83 -15.01
CA LYS A 444 -4.82 -71.49 -16.00
C LYS A 444 -4.08 -71.81 -17.31
N THR A 445 -2.75 -71.69 -17.31
CA THR A 445 -1.91 -71.92 -18.49
C THR A 445 -1.18 -73.25 -18.41
N ASN A 446 -0.64 -73.70 -19.54
CA ASN A 446 0.12 -74.96 -19.65
C ASN A 446 1.59 -74.85 -19.22
N ALA A 447 2.04 -73.68 -18.73
CA ALA A 447 3.41 -73.45 -18.28
C ALA A 447 3.45 -72.91 -16.85
N SER A 448 4.45 -73.33 -16.07
CA SER A 448 4.69 -72.74 -14.75
C SER A 448 5.08 -71.27 -14.88
N LYS A 449 4.61 -70.43 -13.97
CA LYS A 449 4.93 -69.00 -13.94
C LYS A 449 5.48 -68.61 -12.59
N ASN A 450 6.56 -67.82 -12.59
CA ASN A 450 7.09 -67.20 -11.40
C ASN A 450 6.56 -65.76 -11.26
N PHE A 451 6.07 -65.41 -10.08
CA PHE A 451 5.69 -64.06 -9.68
C PHE A 451 6.69 -63.55 -8.64
N PRO A 452 7.47 -62.51 -8.94
CA PRO A 452 8.44 -61.99 -7.98
C PRO A 452 7.76 -61.32 -6.78
N GLN A 453 8.50 -61.16 -5.69
CA GLN A 453 8.10 -60.33 -4.54
C GLN A 453 7.74 -58.92 -5.02
N GLY A 454 6.72 -58.31 -4.42
CA GLY A 454 6.23 -56.98 -4.79
C GLY A 454 5.30 -56.96 -6.01
N THR A 455 5.02 -58.11 -6.63
CA THR A 455 3.97 -58.21 -7.68
C THR A 455 2.64 -57.71 -7.11
N VAL A 456 1.97 -56.83 -7.87
CA VAL A 456 0.76 -56.13 -7.44
C VAL A 456 -0.50 -56.90 -7.85
N LEU A 457 -1.41 -57.06 -6.91
CA LEU A 457 -2.74 -57.62 -7.08
C LEU A 457 -3.76 -56.50 -6.90
N ASN A 458 -4.61 -56.24 -7.89
CA ASN A 458 -5.65 -55.23 -7.80
C ASN A 458 -6.95 -55.88 -7.32
N GLY A 459 -7.47 -55.38 -6.20
CA GLY A 459 -8.77 -55.75 -5.67
C GLY A 459 -9.93 -55.14 -6.45
N SER A 460 -11.08 -55.79 -6.36
CA SER A 460 -12.33 -55.31 -6.97
C SER A 460 -12.82 -53.98 -6.39
N ASP A 461 -12.30 -53.59 -5.24
CA ASP A 461 -12.53 -52.34 -4.50
C ASP A 461 -11.53 -51.23 -4.88
N GLY A 462 -10.61 -51.48 -5.82
CA GLY A 462 -9.58 -50.53 -6.22
C GLY A 462 -8.38 -50.46 -5.25
N ILE A 463 -8.30 -51.37 -4.29
CA ILE A 463 -7.18 -51.46 -3.34
C ILE A 463 -6.16 -52.45 -3.84
N ASN A 464 -4.89 -52.08 -3.75
CA ASN A 464 -3.79 -52.88 -4.22
C ASN A 464 -3.13 -53.64 -3.08
N TYR A 465 -2.71 -54.87 -3.38
CA TYR A 465 -1.99 -55.75 -2.47
C TYR A 465 -0.69 -56.18 -3.14
N THR A 466 0.38 -56.25 -2.38
CA THR A 466 1.69 -56.70 -2.86
C THR A 466 2.06 -58.04 -2.27
N LEU A 467 2.68 -58.89 -3.08
CA LEU A 467 3.21 -60.18 -2.65
C LEU A 467 4.42 -60.00 -1.72
N ASP A 468 4.34 -60.60 -0.53
CA ASP A 468 5.40 -60.49 0.48
C ASP A 468 6.65 -61.29 0.09
N ASN A 469 6.49 -62.34 -0.73
CA ASN A 469 7.56 -63.20 -1.23
C ASN A 469 7.30 -63.59 -2.69
N GLY A 470 8.37 -63.93 -3.42
CA GLY A 470 8.23 -64.51 -4.76
C GLY A 470 7.65 -65.92 -4.72
N VAL A 471 6.81 -66.26 -5.70
CA VAL A 471 6.12 -67.55 -5.76
C VAL A 471 6.08 -68.09 -7.18
N THR A 472 6.41 -69.38 -7.34
CA THR A 472 6.25 -70.10 -8.61
C THR A 472 4.99 -70.95 -8.56
N VAL A 473 4.06 -70.70 -9.49
CA VAL A 473 2.80 -71.43 -9.62
C VAL A 473 2.92 -72.42 -10.77
N ALA A 474 2.72 -73.70 -10.50
CA ALA A 474 2.77 -74.77 -11.49
C ALA A 474 1.74 -74.57 -12.62
N SER A 475 1.91 -75.26 -13.75
CA SER A 475 0.93 -75.28 -14.84
C SER A 475 -0.36 -76.01 -14.45
N GLN A 476 -1.42 -75.82 -15.22
CA GLN A 476 -2.62 -76.65 -15.12
C GLN A 476 -2.32 -78.12 -15.51
N SER A 477 -3.09 -79.06 -14.94
CA SER A 477 -2.95 -80.50 -15.17
C SER A 477 -4.31 -81.14 -15.48
N ALA A 478 -4.31 -82.19 -16.31
CA ALA A 478 -5.51 -82.99 -16.56
C ALA A 478 -5.78 -83.93 -15.37
N VAL A 479 -7.02 -83.98 -14.91
CA VAL A 479 -7.54 -84.89 -13.87
C VAL A 479 -8.77 -85.62 -14.41
N ALA A 480 -9.15 -86.72 -13.76
CA ALA A 480 -10.21 -87.62 -14.24
C ALA A 480 -11.55 -86.91 -14.55
N ASP A 481 -11.86 -85.81 -13.84
CA ASP A 481 -13.08 -85.00 -14.01
C ASP A 481 -12.83 -83.61 -14.65
N GLY A 482 -11.70 -83.40 -15.36
CA GLY A 482 -11.45 -82.18 -16.15
C GLY A 482 -10.05 -81.57 -16.01
N ILE A 483 -9.95 -80.25 -15.94
CA ILE A 483 -8.69 -79.50 -15.81
C ILE A 483 -8.57 -78.99 -14.37
N SER A 484 -7.45 -79.29 -13.70
CA SER A 484 -7.08 -78.70 -12.42
C SER A 484 -6.05 -77.60 -12.63
N PHE A 485 -6.38 -76.37 -12.25
CA PHE A 485 -5.45 -75.24 -12.33
C PHE A 485 -4.31 -75.39 -11.32
N GLY A 486 -3.12 -74.90 -11.69
CA GLY A 486 -2.03 -74.77 -10.74
C GLY A 486 -2.40 -73.76 -9.67
N LYS A 487 -2.20 -74.09 -8.39
CA LYS A 487 -2.59 -73.24 -7.25
C LYS A 487 -1.46 -73.13 -6.26
N THR A 488 -1.23 -71.93 -5.73
CA THR A 488 -0.29 -71.72 -4.62
C THR A 488 -0.78 -70.58 -3.73
N THR A 489 -0.75 -70.80 -2.42
CA THR A 489 -1.08 -69.80 -1.41
C THR A 489 0.14 -68.97 -1.07
N VAL A 490 -0.02 -67.66 -1.01
CA VAL A 490 1.06 -66.70 -0.75
C VAL A 490 0.56 -65.55 0.11
N SER A 491 1.45 -65.01 0.95
CA SER A 491 1.13 -63.88 1.82
C SER A 491 1.17 -62.57 1.05
N VAL A 492 0.25 -61.68 1.38
CA VAL A 492 0.13 -60.35 0.80
C VAL A 492 -0.08 -59.29 1.87
N THR A 493 0.41 -58.09 1.55
CA THR A 493 0.21 -56.88 2.35
C THR A 493 -0.48 -55.81 1.51
N SER A 494 -1.49 -55.15 2.07
CA SER A 494 -2.14 -53.99 1.45
C SER A 494 -1.15 -52.84 1.24
N THR A 495 -1.22 -52.17 0.09
CA THR A 495 -0.41 -50.96 -0.15
C THR A 495 -0.94 -49.74 0.61
N LYS A 496 -2.20 -49.76 1.04
CA LYS A 496 -2.80 -48.74 1.91
C LYS A 496 -2.79 -49.22 3.36
N ILE A 497 -2.38 -48.33 4.27
CA ILE A 497 -2.65 -48.48 5.71
C ILE A 497 -4.11 -48.17 6.00
N GLY A 498 -4.66 -48.75 7.07
CA GLY A 498 -6.04 -48.48 7.48
C GLY A 498 -7.04 -49.61 7.24
N PRO A 499 -8.25 -49.48 7.81
CA PRO A 499 -9.30 -50.49 7.68
C PRO A 499 -9.74 -50.74 6.24
N GLU A 500 -9.55 -49.77 5.35
CA GLU A 500 -9.82 -49.93 3.92
C GLU A 500 -9.05 -51.10 3.32
N GLY A 501 -7.82 -51.36 3.78
CA GLY A 501 -7.04 -52.49 3.29
C GLY A 501 -7.63 -53.88 3.62
N ASN A 502 -8.61 -53.96 4.52
CA ASN A 502 -9.20 -55.23 4.93
C ASN A 502 -10.15 -55.78 3.87
N LEU A 503 -10.04 -57.07 3.54
CA LEU A 503 -10.82 -57.70 2.48
C LEU A 503 -11.26 -59.11 2.90
N SER A 504 -12.56 -59.38 2.83
CA SER A 504 -13.13 -60.68 3.21
C SER A 504 -12.65 -61.82 2.29
N ALA A 505 -12.63 -63.03 2.83
CA ALA A 505 -12.27 -64.25 2.12
C ALA A 505 -13.17 -64.49 0.90
N GLY A 506 -12.60 -65.13 -0.11
CA GLY A 506 -13.30 -65.53 -1.32
C GLY A 506 -13.43 -64.45 -2.40
N LYS A 507 -12.98 -63.21 -2.14
CA LYS A 507 -12.92 -62.15 -3.15
C LYS A 507 -11.85 -62.44 -4.20
N GLU A 508 -12.13 -62.11 -5.46
CA GLU A 508 -11.15 -62.26 -6.55
C GLU A 508 -10.31 -61.00 -6.72
N LEU A 509 -9.05 -61.20 -7.05
CA LEU A 509 -8.04 -60.19 -7.31
C LEU A 509 -7.44 -60.44 -8.70
N SER A 510 -7.17 -59.35 -9.43
CA SER A 510 -6.46 -59.40 -10.71
C SER A 510 -4.97 -59.20 -10.50
N ILE A 511 -4.13 -59.87 -11.28
CA ILE A 511 -2.66 -59.69 -11.20
C ILE A 511 -2.27 -58.60 -12.19
N LYS A 512 -1.62 -57.53 -11.71
CA LYS A 512 -1.23 -56.40 -12.56
C LYS A 512 -0.29 -56.85 -13.67
N GLY A 513 -0.65 -56.53 -14.91
CA GLY A 513 0.14 -56.88 -16.10
C GLY A 513 -0.13 -58.28 -16.67
N GLU A 514 -1.10 -59.01 -16.12
CA GLU A 514 -1.44 -60.37 -16.56
C GLU A 514 -2.94 -60.48 -16.86
N SER A 515 -3.31 -61.28 -17.87
CA SER A 515 -4.73 -61.47 -18.24
C SER A 515 -5.46 -62.35 -17.21
N SER A 516 -6.67 -61.95 -16.81
CA SER A 516 -7.54 -62.71 -15.89
C SER A 516 -7.97 -64.09 -16.45
N SER A 517 -7.91 -64.24 -17.78
CA SER A 517 -8.11 -65.53 -18.47
C SER A 517 -6.98 -66.53 -18.19
N ASN A 518 -5.77 -66.03 -17.91
CA ASN A 518 -4.56 -66.84 -17.75
C ASN A 518 -4.18 -67.00 -16.28
N TYR A 519 -4.31 -65.92 -15.50
CA TYR A 519 -3.96 -65.89 -14.09
C TYR A 519 -5.02 -65.14 -13.28
N SER A 520 -5.37 -65.68 -12.12
CA SER A 520 -6.28 -65.01 -11.19
C SER A 520 -5.81 -65.24 -9.76
N ALA A 521 -6.11 -64.32 -8.86
CA ALA A 521 -5.85 -64.49 -7.44
C ALA A 521 -7.17 -64.45 -6.67
N ARG A 522 -7.26 -65.19 -5.57
CA ARG A 522 -8.45 -65.21 -4.71
C ARG A 522 -8.02 -65.16 -3.26
N VAL A 523 -8.70 -64.35 -2.45
CA VAL A 523 -8.44 -64.26 -1.01
C VAL A 523 -8.77 -65.59 -0.35
N ASP A 524 -7.79 -66.21 0.30
CA ASP A 524 -7.90 -67.51 0.97
C ASP A 524 -8.63 -67.36 2.33
N SER A 525 -8.16 -66.40 3.12
CA SER A 525 -8.69 -65.99 4.41
C SER A 525 -8.74 -64.47 4.50
N ASP A 526 -9.67 -63.91 5.27
CA ASP A 526 -9.84 -62.47 5.46
C ASP A 526 -8.48 -61.75 5.61
N ILE A 527 -8.20 -60.81 4.70
CA ILE A 527 -7.10 -59.87 4.83
C ILE A 527 -7.51 -58.89 5.92
N SER A 528 -6.78 -58.86 7.02
CA SER A 528 -7.17 -58.15 8.24
C SER A 528 -5.97 -57.48 8.91
N GLY A 529 -6.23 -56.75 9.99
CA GLY A 529 -5.19 -56.03 10.75
C GLY A 529 -4.88 -54.63 10.23
N GLY A 530 -5.59 -54.16 9.20
CA GLY A 530 -5.50 -52.78 8.75
C GLY A 530 -6.06 -51.80 9.78
N THR A 531 -5.21 -50.91 10.30
CA THR A 531 -5.59 -49.86 11.28
C THR A 531 -5.08 -48.51 10.82
N SER A 532 -5.79 -47.42 11.19
CA SER A 532 -5.33 -46.07 10.91
C SER A 532 -5.76 -45.09 11.99
N LYS A 533 -4.91 -44.12 12.27
CA LYS A 533 -5.13 -43.01 13.19
C LYS A 533 -4.52 -41.75 12.61
N ASP A 534 -5.28 -40.67 12.62
CA ASP A 534 -4.76 -39.35 12.29
C ASP A 534 -4.01 -38.78 13.48
N VAL A 535 -2.79 -38.31 13.22
CA VAL A 535 -1.96 -37.65 14.22
C VAL A 535 -1.50 -36.29 13.71
N THR A 536 -1.41 -35.33 14.63
CA THR A 536 -0.86 -34.01 14.35
C THR A 536 0.65 -34.09 14.28
N VAL A 537 1.24 -33.52 13.23
CA VAL A 537 2.68 -33.49 13.00
C VAL A 537 3.15 -32.09 12.68
N VAL A 538 4.39 -31.78 13.06
CA VAL A 538 5.03 -30.49 12.75
C VAL A 538 5.35 -30.41 11.26
N THR A 539 4.91 -29.35 10.59
CA THR A 539 5.25 -29.10 9.17
C THR A 539 6.47 -28.17 9.04
N SER A 540 7.07 -28.14 7.85
CA SER A 540 8.12 -27.16 7.56
C SER A 540 7.59 -25.72 7.62
N ASP A 541 6.34 -25.50 7.24
CA ASP A 541 5.74 -24.17 7.25
C ASP A 541 5.45 -23.70 8.67
N ASP A 542 5.05 -24.60 9.57
CA ASP A 542 4.89 -24.29 10.99
C ASP A 542 6.23 -23.79 11.58
N GLN A 543 7.34 -24.47 11.28
CA GLN A 543 8.67 -24.07 11.77
C GLN A 543 9.13 -22.72 11.20
N LYS A 544 8.88 -22.47 9.91
CA LYS A 544 9.20 -21.18 9.25
C LYS A 544 8.40 -20.03 9.83
N LYS A 545 7.08 -20.22 10.02
CA LYS A 545 6.19 -19.23 10.63
C LYS A 545 6.62 -18.89 12.06
N LEU A 546 6.98 -19.89 12.87
CA LEU A 546 7.47 -19.67 14.23
C LEU A 546 8.84 -18.96 14.25
N LEU A 547 9.73 -19.25 13.30
CA LEU A 547 11.00 -18.53 13.17
C LEU A 547 10.79 -17.06 12.81
N ALA A 548 9.94 -16.77 11.83
CA ALA A 548 9.64 -15.40 11.42
C ALA A 548 9.02 -14.59 12.58
N ALA A 549 8.07 -15.17 13.30
CA ALA A 549 7.43 -14.55 14.46
C ALA A 549 8.45 -14.23 15.57
N LEU A 550 9.26 -15.21 15.98
CA LEU A 550 10.25 -15.03 17.04
C LEU A 550 11.37 -14.06 16.63
N SER A 551 11.82 -14.09 15.37
CA SER A 551 12.84 -13.16 14.87
C SER A 551 12.35 -11.72 14.89
N SER A 552 11.09 -11.47 14.51
CA SER A 552 10.46 -10.15 14.62
C SER A 552 10.38 -9.67 16.09
N GLN A 553 9.97 -10.55 17.01
CA GLN A 553 9.93 -10.22 18.45
C GLN A 553 11.32 -9.89 19.00
N LEU A 554 12.34 -10.67 18.63
CA LEU A 554 13.72 -10.43 19.08
C LEU A 554 14.31 -9.15 18.49
N LYS A 555 13.98 -8.80 17.24
CA LYS A 555 14.39 -7.55 16.61
C LYS A 555 13.83 -6.33 17.36
N LYS A 556 12.54 -6.36 17.71
CA LYS A 556 11.90 -5.31 18.53
C LYS A 556 12.53 -5.20 19.91
N LYS A 557 12.75 -6.34 20.58
CA LYS A 557 13.43 -6.37 21.88
C LYS A 557 14.87 -5.82 21.81
N ALA A 558 15.60 -6.15 20.76
CA ALA A 558 16.95 -5.65 20.53
C ALA A 558 16.97 -4.13 20.33
N LYS A 559 16.02 -3.57 19.56
CA LYS A 559 15.84 -2.12 19.41
C LYS A 559 15.61 -1.44 20.76
N GLU A 560 14.70 -1.97 21.58
CA GLU A 560 14.39 -1.44 22.92
C GLU A 560 15.62 -1.49 23.85
N GLU A 561 16.35 -2.61 23.87
CA GLU A 561 17.57 -2.77 24.67
C GLU A 561 18.71 -1.85 24.19
N ILE A 562 18.85 -1.66 22.88
CA ILE A 562 19.83 -0.73 22.31
C ILE A 562 19.44 0.71 22.65
N GLN A 563 18.19 1.11 22.41
CA GLN A 563 17.71 2.46 22.68
C GLN A 563 17.86 2.83 24.16
N GLY A 564 17.69 1.86 25.08
CA GLY A 564 17.94 2.05 26.51
C GLY A 564 19.42 2.23 26.88
N LYS A 565 20.36 1.85 26.02
CA LYS A 565 21.81 2.08 26.19
C LYS A 565 22.29 3.39 25.56
N LEU A 566 21.51 3.97 24.64
CA LEU A 566 21.84 5.24 24.01
C LEU A 566 21.60 6.41 24.99
N GLN A 567 22.41 7.47 24.85
CA GLN A 567 22.30 8.68 25.66
C GLN A 567 21.92 9.88 24.79
N GLY A 568 21.20 10.85 25.38
CA GLY A 568 20.85 12.09 24.70
C GLY A 568 19.79 11.91 23.61
N ASP A 569 20.04 12.49 22.45
CA ASP A 569 19.17 12.51 21.27
C ASP A 569 19.52 11.42 20.23
N ALA A 570 20.33 10.44 20.62
CA ALA A 570 20.67 9.32 19.76
C ALA A 570 19.47 8.38 19.58
N LYS A 571 19.15 8.08 18.33
CA LYS A 571 18.08 7.17 17.91
C LYS A 571 18.63 6.01 17.11
N ILE A 572 17.97 4.87 17.21
CA ILE A 572 18.21 3.73 16.32
C ILE A 572 16.93 3.30 15.63
N LEU A 573 17.04 2.92 14.35
CA LEU A 573 15.94 2.42 13.55
C LEU A 573 15.92 0.89 13.64
N GLU A 574 14.72 0.32 13.70
CA GLU A 574 14.54 -1.12 13.84
C GLU A 574 15.05 -1.85 12.60
N GLU A 575 14.75 -1.29 11.43
CA GLU A 575 15.13 -1.77 10.11
C GLU A 575 16.64 -1.70 9.89
N ALA A 576 17.34 -0.83 10.64
CA ALA A 576 18.80 -0.69 10.61
C ALA A 576 19.54 -1.76 11.44
N LEU A 577 18.82 -2.66 12.11
CA LEU A 577 19.42 -3.76 12.85
C LEU A 577 19.72 -4.94 11.92
N ASN A 578 21.00 -5.21 11.71
CA ASN A 578 21.47 -6.44 11.10
C ASN A 578 21.38 -7.58 12.09
N GLU A 579 20.63 -8.62 11.72
CA GLU A 579 20.47 -9.84 12.49
C GLU A 579 21.56 -10.86 12.12
N THR A 580 22.16 -11.47 13.14
CA THR A 580 23.01 -12.65 12.98
C THR A 580 22.56 -13.70 13.99
N ILE A 581 21.94 -14.76 13.47
CA ILE A 581 21.48 -15.87 14.30
C ILE A 581 22.69 -16.64 14.82
N THR A 582 22.90 -16.63 16.14
CA THR A 582 24.01 -17.35 16.79
C THR A 582 23.63 -18.77 17.17
N LYS A 583 22.34 -19.02 17.46
CA LYS A 583 21.84 -20.36 17.81
C LYS A 583 20.35 -20.51 17.50
N THR A 584 19.99 -21.63 16.87
CA THR A 584 18.60 -22.03 16.60
C THR A 584 18.36 -23.44 17.10
N SER A 585 17.29 -23.67 17.85
CA SER A 585 16.94 -25.00 18.34
C SER A 585 15.43 -25.19 18.41
N TYR A 586 14.90 -26.14 17.63
CA TYR A 586 13.51 -26.58 17.74
C TYR A 586 13.40 -27.75 18.71
N SER A 587 12.30 -27.81 19.48
CA SER A 587 12.02 -28.96 20.35
C SER A 587 11.46 -30.18 19.62
N LYS A 588 11.05 -30.02 18.35
CA LYS A 588 10.52 -31.06 17.46
C LYS A 588 10.96 -30.84 16.02
N SER A 589 11.23 -31.92 15.31
CA SER A 589 11.59 -31.94 13.89
C SER A 589 10.36 -31.96 12.98
N VAL A 590 10.55 -31.65 11.70
CA VAL A 590 9.48 -31.81 10.69
C VAL A 590 9.05 -33.29 10.65
N ASN A 591 7.75 -33.53 10.59
CA ASN A 591 7.07 -34.83 10.69
C ASN A 591 7.03 -35.47 12.10
N ASP A 592 7.61 -34.86 13.12
CA ASP A 592 7.45 -35.36 14.48
C ASP A 592 5.99 -35.20 14.93
N GLN A 593 5.47 -36.24 15.59
CA GLN A 593 4.14 -36.22 16.18
C GLN A 593 4.14 -35.38 17.47
N ALA A 594 3.52 -34.21 17.42
CA ALA A 594 3.31 -33.35 18.58
C ALA A 594 2.16 -32.36 18.31
N PRO A 595 1.32 -32.02 19.31
CA PRO A 595 0.32 -30.96 19.17
C PRO A 595 0.96 -29.56 19.22
N GLU A 596 2.05 -29.41 19.98
CA GLU A 596 2.82 -28.17 20.10
C GLU A 596 4.32 -28.44 19.95
N PHE A 597 5.03 -27.41 19.52
CA PHE A 597 6.49 -27.38 19.49
C PHE A 597 6.98 -25.97 19.83
N SER A 598 8.26 -25.85 20.11
CA SER A 598 8.88 -24.61 20.54
C SER A 598 10.17 -24.36 19.78
N LEU A 599 10.50 -23.08 19.62
CA LEU A 599 11.76 -22.61 19.05
C LEU A 599 12.46 -21.77 20.10
N THR A 600 13.73 -22.08 20.37
CA THR A 600 14.67 -21.20 21.08
C THR A 600 15.63 -20.59 20.06
N LEU A 601 15.71 -19.26 20.06
CA LEU A 601 16.53 -18.48 19.15
C LEU A 601 17.43 -17.52 19.95
N ASN A 602 18.73 -17.54 19.64
CA ASN A 602 19.66 -16.51 20.06
C ASN A 602 20.14 -15.77 18.82
N ALA A 603 20.03 -14.45 18.86
CA ALA A 603 20.41 -13.59 17.75
C ALA A 603 21.21 -12.40 18.28
N ARG A 604 22.28 -12.07 17.56
CA ARG A 604 23.05 -10.84 17.73
C ARG A 604 22.51 -9.80 16.76
N TYR A 605 22.14 -8.65 17.28
CA TYR A 605 21.73 -7.50 16.49
C TYR A 605 22.80 -6.43 16.55
N LYS A 606 23.19 -5.93 15.38
CA LYS A 606 24.16 -4.87 15.21
C LYS A 606 23.55 -3.76 14.36
N GLY A 607 23.68 -2.52 14.79
CA GLY A 607 23.16 -1.38 14.05
C GLY A 607 23.92 -0.09 14.31
N THR A 608 23.57 0.93 13.56
CA THR A 608 24.17 2.26 13.64
C THR A 608 23.10 3.24 14.13
N ALA A 609 23.33 3.81 15.31
CA ALA A 609 22.52 4.89 15.86
C ALA A 609 22.98 6.25 15.29
N TYR A 610 22.11 7.24 15.31
CA TYR A 610 22.39 8.61 14.82
C TYR A 610 21.78 9.66 15.76
N SER A 611 22.33 10.88 15.74
CA SER A 611 21.78 12.02 16.48
C SER A 611 20.63 12.68 15.71
N GLU A 612 19.51 12.91 16.40
CA GLU A 612 18.37 13.65 15.85
C GLU A 612 18.70 15.13 15.61
N ASN A 613 19.58 15.73 16.42
CA ASN A 613 20.05 17.11 16.21
C ASN A 613 20.93 17.24 14.96
N ASP A 614 21.83 16.29 14.72
CA ASP A 614 22.66 16.26 13.51
C ASP A 614 21.78 16.15 12.25
N LEU A 615 20.76 15.30 12.31
CA LEU A 615 19.77 15.20 11.25
C LEU A 615 19.01 16.52 11.03
N ARG A 616 18.58 17.18 12.11
CA ARG A 616 17.90 18.49 12.05
C ARG A 616 18.77 19.56 11.40
N THR A 617 20.09 19.50 11.57
CA THR A 617 21.03 20.42 10.94
C THR A 617 20.98 20.30 9.40
N ILE A 618 21.05 19.06 8.87
CA ILE A 618 20.91 18.81 7.42
C ILE A 618 19.53 19.28 6.91
N VAL A 619 18.46 18.95 7.63
CA VAL A 619 17.09 19.34 7.26
C VAL A 619 16.95 20.86 7.19
N SER A 620 17.47 21.59 8.19
CA SER A 620 17.36 23.05 8.25
C SER A 620 17.97 23.74 7.02
N LYS A 621 19.08 23.21 6.50
CA LYS A 621 19.74 23.71 5.29
C LYS A 621 18.93 23.43 4.02
N LEU A 622 18.37 22.23 3.91
CA LEU A 622 17.54 21.85 2.77
C LEU A 622 16.26 22.66 2.69
N VAL A 623 15.64 22.97 3.84
CA VAL A 623 14.46 23.83 3.90
C VAL A 623 14.83 25.25 3.49
N GLN A 624 15.88 25.85 4.07
CA GLN A 624 16.30 27.23 3.76
C GLN A 624 16.49 27.48 2.25
N THR A 625 17.00 26.48 1.53
CA THR A 625 17.22 26.57 0.07
C THR A 625 15.92 26.61 -0.72
N ASN A 626 14.80 26.12 -0.15
CA ASN A 626 13.51 25.95 -0.81
C ASN A 626 12.39 26.81 -0.20
N VAL A 627 12.70 27.77 0.68
CA VAL A 627 11.69 28.68 1.26
C VAL A 627 11.31 29.77 0.25
N PRO A 628 10.01 29.97 -0.07
CA PRO A 628 9.57 31.09 -0.91
C PRO A 628 9.85 32.45 -0.26
N GLU A 629 10.10 33.51 -1.05
CA GLU A 629 10.55 34.83 -0.56
C GLU A 629 9.67 35.48 0.53
N ASN A 630 8.38 35.15 0.57
CA ASN A 630 7.40 35.70 1.52
C ASN A 630 7.18 34.85 2.77
N PHE A 631 8.00 33.82 3.00
CA PHE A 631 7.84 32.91 4.14
C PHE A 631 9.12 32.82 4.98
N ALA A 632 8.96 32.46 6.25
CA ALA A 632 10.04 32.20 7.18
C ALA A 632 9.89 30.81 7.80
N LEU A 633 11.01 30.10 7.95
CA LEU A 633 11.06 28.79 8.58
C LEU A 633 10.92 28.91 10.10
N ASN A 634 10.00 28.15 10.69
CA ASN A 634 9.97 27.93 12.13
C ASN A 634 10.58 26.55 12.48
N LEU A 635 11.82 26.55 12.98
CA LEU A 635 12.57 25.34 13.36
C LEU A 635 11.98 24.60 14.58
N ALA A 636 11.21 25.28 15.42
CA ALA A 636 10.63 24.70 16.63
C ALA A 636 9.46 23.76 16.30
N ASP A 637 8.71 24.07 15.24
CA ASP A 637 7.50 23.34 14.82
C ASP A 637 7.75 22.45 13.59
N THR A 638 9.02 22.08 13.34
CA THR A 638 9.39 21.18 12.25
C THR A 638 9.31 19.73 12.70
N GLU A 639 8.44 18.95 12.07
CA GLU A 639 8.32 17.52 12.29
C GLU A 639 9.30 16.77 11.36
N THR A 640 10.04 15.81 11.91
CA THR A 640 10.99 14.99 11.15
C THR A 640 10.62 13.52 11.29
N GLN A 641 10.44 12.83 10.17
CA GLN A 641 10.27 11.39 10.10
C GLN A 641 11.45 10.80 9.34
N SER A 642 12.00 9.69 9.83
CA SER A 642 13.13 9.01 9.20
C SER A 642 12.73 7.57 8.90
N ASP A 643 12.66 7.24 7.62
CA ASP A 643 12.42 5.88 7.15
C ASP A 643 13.74 5.32 6.58
N VAL A 644 14.13 4.11 6.98
CA VAL A 644 15.35 3.47 6.46
C VAL A 644 15.16 3.14 4.98
N MET A 645 16.14 3.48 4.14
CA MET A 645 16.12 3.04 2.74
C MET A 645 17.07 1.88 2.49
N LYS A 646 18.28 1.93 3.06
CA LYS A 646 19.31 0.93 2.80
C LYS A 646 20.36 0.89 3.90
N LEU A 647 20.78 -0.32 4.27
CA LEU A 647 21.95 -0.52 5.11
C LEU A 647 23.11 -1.01 4.23
N GLU A 648 24.19 -0.24 4.16
CA GLU A 648 25.35 -0.60 3.35
C GLU A 648 26.31 -1.55 4.09
N LYS A 649 27.17 -2.23 3.31
CA LYS A 649 28.13 -3.25 3.79
C LYS A 649 29.11 -2.75 4.87
N ASP A 650 29.28 -1.43 5.03
CA ASP A 650 30.23 -0.81 5.96
C ASP A 650 29.59 -0.35 7.30
N ASN A 651 28.37 -0.81 7.63
CA ASN A 651 27.55 -0.30 8.73
C ASN A 651 27.17 1.19 8.55
N LYS A 652 27.22 1.69 7.32
CA LYS A 652 26.65 3.00 6.99
C LYS A 652 25.15 2.82 6.83
N LEU A 653 24.40 3.63 7.55
CA LEU A 653 22.95 3.63 7.49
C LEU A 653 22.52 4.73 6.52
N VAL A 654 21.95 4.34 5.39
CA VAL A 654 21.35 5.25 4.42
C VAL A 654 19.85 5.27 4.68
N PHE A 655 19.33 6.41 5.08
CA PHE A 655 17.91 6.57 5.37
C PHE A 655 17.36 7.79 4.66
N GLN A 656 16.08 7.74 4.32
CA GLN A 656 15.36 8.87 3.76
C GLN A 656 14.74 9.63 4.91
N ALA A 657 15.32 10.79 5.17
CA ALA A 657 14.78 11.76 6.08
C ALA A 657 13.68 12.54 5.37
N LYS A 658 12.43 12.29 5.73
CA LYS A 658 11.28 13.09 5.34
C LYS A 658 11.07 14.16 6.39
N PHE A 659 10.99 15.40 5.97
CA PHE A 659 10.74 16.50 6.89
C PHE A 659 9.52 17.28 6.44
N ARG A 660 8.76 17.72 7.45
CA ARG A 660 7.56 18.50 7.30
C ARG A 660 7.75 19.80 8.08
N ALA A 661 8.06 20.86 7.35
CA ALA A 661 8.31 22.17 7.92
C ALA A 661 7.08 23.07 7.74
N LYS A 662 6.61 23.70 8.83
CA LYS A 662 5.60 24.75 8.77
C LYS A 662 6.27 26.10 8.51
N LEU A 663 5.91 26.71 7.39
CA LEU A 663 6.40 28.01 6.95
C LEU A 663 5.40 29.10 7.33
N MET A 664 5.89 30.13 8.02
CA MET A 664 5.09 31.27 8.47
C MET A 664 5.17 32.41 7.45
N PRO A 665 4.07 33.11 7.15
CA PRO A 665 4.14 34.27 6.27
C PRO A 665 4.97 35.38 6.90
N LYS A 666 5.84 35.99 6.09
CA LYS A 666 6.68 37.11 6.49
C LYS A 666 5.85 38.40 6.42
N LEU A 667 5.26 38.78 7.55
CA LEU A 667 4.45 39.98 7.67
C LEU A 667 5.30 41.19 8.07
N ASP A 668 5.16 42.30 7.32
CA ASP A 668 5.73 43.59 7.72
C ASP A 668 4.84 44.23 8.80
N ILE A 669 5.18 43.93 10.04
CA ILE A 669 4.45 44.38 11.24
C ILE A 669 4.35 45.91 11.30
N GLU A 670 5.39 46.63 10.88
CA GLU A 670 5.39 48.10 10.95
C GLU A 670 4.48 48.72 9.90
N LYS A 671 4.47 48.16 8.68
CA LYS A 671 3.50 48.55 7.64
C LYS A 671 2.07 48.28 8.06
N ILE A 672 1.79 47.12 8.64
CA ILE A 672 0.45 46.76 9.15
C ILE A 672 0.02 47.73 10.25
N LYS A 673 0.88 48.01 11.25
CA LYS A 673 0.62 48.99 12.32
C LYS A 673 0.25 50.38 11.79
N MET A 674 0.87 50.83 10.68
CA MET A 674 0.56 52.12 10.07
C MET A 674 -0.81 52.16 9.39
N GLN A 675 -1.24 51.04 8.79
CA GLN A 675 -2.52 50.93 8.08
C GLN A 675 -3.72 50.78 9.03
N ILE A 676 -3.53 50.15 10.20
CA ILE A 676 -4.62 49.83 11.14
C ILE A 676 -4.85 50.90 12.23
N LYS A 677 -4.00 51.94 12.32
CA LYS A 677 -4.16 53.00 13.33
C LYS A 677 -5.47 53.76 13.17
N GLY A 678 -6.20 54.00 14.26
CA GLY A 678 -7.49 54.71 14.23
C GLY A 678 -8.65 53.97 13.54
N LYS A 679 -8.41 52.74 13.04
CA LYS A 679 -9.41 51.90 12.39
C LYS A 679 -10.29 51.18 13.39
N THR A 680 -11.48 50.79 12.97
CA THR A 680 -12.37 49.92 13.74
C THR A 680 -11.91 48.46 13.67
N PRO A 681 -12.23 47.60 14.65
CA PRO A 681 -11.86 46.18 14.60
C PRO A 681 -12.28 45.47 13.31
N SER A 682 -13.44 45.85 12.74
CA SER A 682 -13.94 45.28 11.48
C SER A 682 -13.09 45.71 10.27
N GLU A 683 -12.70 46.98 10.19
CA GLU A 683 -11.75 47.46 9.17
C GLU A 683 -10.37 46.80 9.31
N VAL A 684 -9.91 46.53 10.54
CA VAL A 684 -8.65 45.80 10.77
C VAL A 684 -8.74 44.38 10.22
N ALA A 685 -9.82 43.66 10.49
CA ALA A 685 -10.02 42.33 9.95
C ALA A 685 -10.00 42.32 8.41
N GLU A 686 -10.52 43.36 7.77
CA GLU A 686 -10.52 43.49 6.30
C GLU A 686 -9.13 43.81 5.74
N ILE A 687 -8.37 44.72 6.38
CA ILE A 687 -7.00 45.07 5.98
C ILE A 687 -6.06 43.88 6.11
N VAL A 688 -6.13 43.15 7.22
CA VAL A 688 -5.19 42.05 7.49
C VAL A 688 -5.50 40.83 6.62
N ARG A 689 -6.76 40.62 6.20
CA ARG A 689 -7.15 39.58 5.22
C ARG A 689 -6.58 39.78 3.82
N GLN A 690 -6.07 40.96 3.48
CA GLN A 690 -5.44 41.20 2.19
C GLN A 690 -4.03 40.59 2.09
N TYR A 691 -3.43 40.22 3.22
CA TYR A 691 -2.13 39.57 3.28
C TYR A 691 -2.29 38.06 3.04
N GLU A 692 -1.39 37.50 2.22
CA GLU A 692 -1.38 36.07 1.89
C GLU A 692 -1.24 35.22 3.17
N SER A 693 -1.95 34.08 3.21
CA SER A 693 -1.96 33.15 4.34
C SER A 693 -2.50 33.71 5.67
N VAL A 694 -3.23 34.84 5.67
CA VAL A 694 -3.96 35.33 6.85
C VAL A 694 -5.43 34.89 6.82
N ILE A 695 -5.87 34.19 7.86
CA ILE A 695 -7.25 33.72 8.04
C ILE A 695 -8.13 34.82 8.65
N GLY A 696 -7.55 35.59 9.58
CA GLY A 696 -8.27 36.67 10.25
C GLY A 696 -7.46 37.32 11.37
N SER A 697 -8.13 38.14 12.18
CA SER A 697 -7.51 38.82 13.30
C SER A 697 -8.47 39.00 14.47
N GLU A 698 -7.99 38.86 15.70
CA GLU A 698 -8.69 39.27 16.92
C GLU A 698 -8.08 40.59 17.44
N VAL A 699 -8.92 41.56 17.76
CA VAL A 699 -8.48 42.85 18.32
C VAL A 699 -8.93 42.95 19.76
N ARG A 700 -7.98 43.08 20.68
CA ARG A 700 -8.23 43.37 22.11
C ARG A 700 -7.83 44.79 22.41
N THR A 701 -8.77 45.62 22.85
CA THR A 701 -8.51 47.03 23.20
C THR A 701 -8.71 47.26 24.69
N SER A 702 -7.94 48.20 25.27
CA SER A 702 -8.10 48.62 26.66
C SER A 702 -9.19 49.69 26.86
N SER A 703 -10.01 49.96 25.83
CA SER A 703 -11.02 51.01 25.86
C SER A 703 -12.35 50.48 26.40
N THR A 704 -13.02 51.25 27.26
CA THR A 704 -14.35 50.92 27.81
C THR A 704 -15.50 51.43 26.95
N LEU A 705 -15.22 51.88 25.72
CA LEU A 705 -16.24 52.39 24.80
C LEU A 705 -17.14 51.26 24.27
N PRO A 706 -18.43 51.55 23.97
CA PRO A 706 -19.32 50.63 23.29
C PRO A 706 -18.71 50.12 21.98
N ALA A 707 -18.99 48.86 21.61
CA ALA A 707 -18.37 48.18 20.46
C ALA A 707 -18.44 48.97 19.14
N SER A 708 -19.52 49.73 18.91
CA SER A 708 -19.70 50.57 17.71
C SER A 708 -18.78 51.80 17.65
N LEU A 709 -18.18 52.20 18.77
CA LEU A 709 -17.27 53.34 18.89
C LEU A 709 -15.83 52.91 19.17
N GLN A 710 -15.56 51.60 19.25
CA GLN A 710 -14.22 51.08 19.47
C GLN A 710 -13.35 51.29 18.23
N ARG A 711 -12.19 51.92 18.46
CA ARG A 711 -11.17 52.18 17.44
C ARG A 711 -9.81 51.85 18.01
N LEU A 712 -8.88 51.45 17.13
CA LEU A 712 -7.50 51.26 17.51
C LEU A 712 -6.83 52.61 17.87
N PRO A 713 -5.84 52.60 18.77
CA PRO A 713 -5.07 53.78 19.12
C PRO A 713 -4.51 54.50 17.87
N ILE A 714 -4.49 55.83 17.90
CA ILE A 714 -3.93 56.64 16.81
C ILE A 714 -2.39 56.56 16.79
N LEU A 715 -1.80 56.31 17.96
CA LEU A 715 -0.36 56.14 18.14
C LEU A 715 0.05 54.68 17.92
N SER A 716 0.81 54.39 16.87
CA SER A 716 1.27 53.02 16.53
C SER A 716 2.05 52.33 17.65
N LYS A 717 2.76 53.09 18.50
CA LYS A 717 3.46 52.56 19.70
C LYS A 717 2.53 51.92 20.75
N ASN A 718 1.24 52.22 20.69
CA ASN A 718 0.23 51.64 21.59
C ASN A 718 -0.47 50.42 20.96
N ILE A 719 -0.03 49.96 19.79
CA ILE A 719 -0.55 48.78 19.09
C ILE A 719 0.53 47.69 19.13
N SER A 720 0.22 46.56 19.75
CA SER A 720 1.02 45.33 19.68
C SER A 720 0.41 44.38 18.65
N ILE A 721 1.23 43.71 17.85
CA ILE A 721 0.77 42.70 16.90
C ILE A 721 1.46 41.37 17.23
N GLU A 722 0.67 40.32 17.34
CA GLU A 722 1.13 38.95 17.57
C GLU A 722 0.65 38.08 16.41
N VAL A 723 1.52 37.21 15.88
CA VAL A 723 1.16 36.28 14.81
C VAL A 723 0.97 34.91 15.43
N VAL A 724 -0.19 34.30 15.23
CA VAL A 724 -0.59 33.05 15.88
C VAL A 724 -0.99 32.04 14.79
N THR A 725 -0.46 30.82 14.87
CA THR A 725 -0.90 29.69 14.03
C THR A 725 -2.24 29.19 14.53
N LYS A 726 -3.19 28.98 13.62
CA LYS A 726 -4.48 28.38 13.95
C LYS A 726 -4.49 26.87 13.72
#